data_AF-A0A354GYK4-F1
#
_entry.id   AF-A0A354GYK4-F1
#
_cell.length_a   1.000
_cell.length_b   1.000
_cell.length_c   1.000
_cell.angle_alpha   90.00
_cell.angle_beta   90.00
_cell.angle_gamma   90.00
#
_symmetry.space_group_name_H-M   'P 1'
#
loop_
_entity.id
_entity.type
_entity.pdbx_description
1 polymer ?
#
loop_
_entity_poly.entity_id
_entity_poly.type
_entity_poly.pdbx_seq_one_letter_code
_entity_poly.pdbx_strand_id
1 'polypeptide(L)'
;MNRLGNGAMGIEVYGGASNNLIGSNGDGVNDDAERNVIAGNGWDNVSIHDLGTHGNIVGGNYIGVNAAGTASLGNAASGVSIYNQASNNQIGTAGTEANPDGMRNIIAGSFYYGIYVGASNNVIAGNYIGTNFSGTAAITNRLDDIYVTNASGNRIGTNADGVNDAKERNVISGSLSNGITIVGTSATNNVVAANYIGTDATGAVLLGNASSGVFISGASNNTIGGSALGAGNVIAGQTGAAGISISGAGATGNVVAGNYVGLNAAGSALLGAFGDDVNVNSGASSNLIGTNGGGVNDANERNVLAGASFMGVAIYNDNTNNNVVAGNYIGTDATGARALGNHNSDIAFGYDNGGIGSSNTRITGNVISGNSTGINLDPTTHLTTIAGNFIGTNAAGTASVANGTGIYVSGYSNTIGGVTAADRNVISGNSGNGVILNGNPLTSLTTVATADKLLSGQLSSTMATGAIAQADLDDFTAQSVGNWTINNPIPGGGGDFYAVKGAGTLLVNIAGTYSFALGSDDGSRLRIDGNQVVIYDAPRAFGVTYGTVTLSAGTHTFDWVGYQQGGGAGFELSVAAGTNTSAVSAANGWRVVGDNTLPGNGIQLQGSIAVTVYYSAAKNVVAGNYIGTNAAGTAALANRGVGVDIVGSTGNTIGGSVAGARNLISGNLGDGVLLTGAGTTQNVVDGNWIGVDVTGIGVLGNGQMYASGGVYITNGASNNLIGTNSDGVNDAAERNVISGNAWDNVQISGAGSNNNVIAGNYIGTDSTGMVGLGAGASGVAIFGGPQNNVVGTDGSHGAFNVDARNIISGNAANSVNGVGLYISGSAANIVDGNYIGLNASGTGALANTIGLWIANYQGRASLNQVQGNVISGNSGVGLEITSGSQNVVAGNYIGTNAAGTAAVGNAGNGVQIDTGSSGNTIGGTAIGADNLISGNRSDGVYLAPGTPVGTVTGIGPTVTPRTPWGAPTARWWAASPSLRASRDRLSASRAVRHM
;
A
#
# COMPACT_ATOMS: atom_id res chain seq x y z
N MET A 1 29.11 -43.96 35.10
CA MET A 1 30.27 -44.77 34.70
C MET A 1 31.41 -43.82 34.36
N ASN A 2 32.62 -44.09 34.86
CA ASN A 2 33.81 -43.27 34.62
C ASN A 2 34.05 -43.11 33.10
N ARG A 3 34.27 -41.88 32.63
CA ARG A 3 34.65 -41.60 31.24
C ARG A 3 35.95 -42.34 30.93
N LEU A 4 35.89 -43.31 30.01
CA LEU A 4 37.07 -44.04 29.50
C LEU A 4 37.72 -43.32 28.31
N GLY A 5 37.31 -42.08 27.99
CA GLY A 5 37.83 -41.36 26.84
C GLY A 5 39.26 -40.88 27.03
N ASN A 6 39.95 -40.67 25.91
CA ASN A 6 41.29 -40.11 25.93
C ASN A 6 41.21 -38.59 26.23
N GLY A 7 42.31 -37.99 26.70
CA GLY A 7 42.36 -36.54 26.99
C GLY A 7 42.48 -35.64 25.74
N ALA A 8 42.31 -36.19 24.53
CA ALA A 8 42.58 -35.57 23.25
C ALA A 8 41.38 -35.79 22.29
N MET A 9 41.64 -35.78 20.97
CA MET A 9 40.66 -36.16 19.95
C MET A 9 40.48 -37.68 19.92
N GLY A 10 39.28 -38.16 19.56
CA GLY A 10 39.03 -39.60 19.38
C GLY A 10 39.77 -40.17 18.17
N ILE A 11 39.53 -39.59 16.99
CA ILE A 11 40.21 -39.87 15.72
C ILE A 11 40.58 -38.54 15.06
N GLU A 12 41.82 -38.40 14.60
CA GLU A 12 42.35 -37.18 13.96
C GLU A 12 42.93 -37.54 12.58
N VAL A 13 42.47 -36.85 11.53
CA VAL A 13 42.88 -37.03 10.12
C VAL A 13 43.40 -35.70 9.60
N TYR A 14 44.69 -35.61 9.31
CA TYR A 14 45.35 -34.34 9.02
C TYR A 14 46.57 -34.47 8.13
N GLY A 15 47.21 -33.34 7.82
CA GLY A 15 48.50 -33.31 7.13
C GLY A 15 48.48 -33.84 5.69
N GLY A 16 47.36 -33.66 4.97
CA GLY A 16 47.22 -34.14 3.59
C GLY A 16 46.65 -35.55 3.46
N ALA A 17 46.18 -36.13 4.57
CA ALA A 17 45.58 -37.47 4.57
C ALA A 17 44.31 -37.51 3.70
N SER A 18 44.23 -38.52 2.82
CA SER A 18 43.11 -38.63 1.89
C SER A 18 42.58 -40.04 1.73
N ASN A 19 41.30 -40.14 1.36
CA ASN A 19 40.58 -41.40 1.10
C ASN A 19 40.59 -42.39 2.28
N ASN A 20 40.61 -41.88 3.51
CA ASN A 20 40.49 -42.71 4.70
C ASN A 20 39.01 -43.01 4.99
N LEU A 21 38.73 -44.21 5.46
CA LEU A 21 37.41 -44.64 5.91
C LEU A 21 37.38 -44.79 7.42
N ILE A 22 36.41 -44.15 8.07
CA ILE A 22 36.10 -44.29 9.49
C ILE A 22 34.69 -44.89 9.58
N GLY A 23 34.62 -46.19 9.88
CA GLY A 23 33.36 -46.94 10.01
C GLY A 23 32.98 -47.71 8.74
N SER A 24 31.69 -47.69 8.39
CA SER A 24 31.14 -48.52 7.31
C SER A 24 31.41 -47.97 5.92
N ASN A 25 31.68 -48.87 4.97
CA ASN A 25 31.88 -48.55 3.55
C ASN A 25 30.57 -48.54 2.73
N GLY A 26 29.44 -48.97 3.30
CA GLY A 26 28.13 -49.02 2.63
C GLY A 26 28.05 -50.04 1.50
N ASP A 27 28.87 -51.09 1.50
CA ASP A 27 28.88 -52.11 0.44
C ASP A 27 27.74 -53.14 0.54
N GLY A 28 26.93 -53.05 1.60
CA GLY A 28 25.80 -53.94 1.85
C GLY A 28 26.17 -55.22 2.58
N VAL A 29 27.43 -55.38 3.00
CA VAL A 29 27.96 -56.57 3.68
C VAL A 29 28.43 -56.19 5.07
N ASN A 30 27.65 -56.59 6.08
CA ASN A 30 27.98 -56.38 7.51
C ASN A 30 28.17 -54.91 7.92
N ASP A 31 27.55 -53.94 7.23
CA ASP A 31 27.66 -52.50 7.58
C ASP A 31 27.38 -52.22 9.08
N ASP A 32 26.48 -52.98 9.69
CA ASP A 32 26.15 -52.90 11.12
C ASP A 32 27.30 -53.32 12.06
N ALA A 33 28.16 -54.23 11.61
CA ALA A 33 29.33 -54.70 12.36
C ALA A 33 30.55 -53.78 12.20
N GLU A 34 30.56 -52.93 11.17
CA GLU A 34 31.65 -51.98 10.88
C GLU A 34 31.59 -50.71 11.73
N ARG A 35 30.48 -50.50 12.45
CA ARG A 35 30.21 -49.27 13.22
C ARG A 35 31.16 -49.08 14.39
N ASN A 36 31.74 -47.89 14.50
CA ASN A 36 32.53 -47.51 15.68
C ASN A 36 31.68 -46.75 16.71
N VAL A 37 32.06 -46.87 17.98
CA VAL A 37 31.57 -45.99 19.06
C VAL A 37 32.70 -45.04 19.46
N ILE A 38 32.56 -43.75 19.19
CA ILE A 38 33.59 -42.73 19.41
C ILE A 38 33.03 -41.69 20.39
N ALA A 39 33.35 -41.81 21.67
CA ALA A 39 32.79 -40.96 22.71
C ALA A 39 33.67 -40.84 23.97
N GLY A 40 33.35 -39.86 24.81
CA GLY A 40 33.99 -39.59 26.10
C GLY A 40 35.29 -38.79 26.03
N ASN A 41 35.69 -38.34 24.83
CA ASN A 41 36.99 -37.73 24.57
C ASN A 41 37.12 -36.29 25.11
N GLY A 42 38.37 -35.85 25.33
CA GLY A 42 38.72 -34.54 25.90
C GLY A 42 38.67 -33.37 24.91
N TRP A 43 38.49 -33.64 23.61
CA TRP A 43 38.26 -32.68 22.53
C TRP A 43 37.18 -33.23 21.57
N ASP A 44 37.35 -33.06 20.27
CA ASP A 44 36.43 -33.59 19.27
C ASP A 44 36.46 -35.12 19.21
N ASN A 45 35.34 -35.76 18.89
CA ASN A 45 35.36 -37.22 18.68
C ASN A 45 36.06 -37.57 17.36
N VAL A 46 35.76 -36.86 16.27
CA VAL A 46 36.46 -36.99 14.98
C VAL A 46 36.88 -35.61 14.48
N SER A 47 38.13 -35.45 14.07
CA SER A 47 38.68 -34.22 13.53
C SER A 47 39.34 -34.45 12.17
N ILE A 48 39.01 -33.61 11.18
CA ILE A 48 39.55 -33.65 9.82
C ILE A 48 40.05 -32.25 9.47
N HIS A 49 41.35 -32.07 9.27
CA HIS A 49 41.88 -30.71 9.07
C HIS A 49 43.16 -30.64 8.23
N ASP A 50 43.56 -29.41 7.96
CA ASP A 50 44.73 -28.98 7.18
C ASP A 50 44.56 -29.12 5.66
N LEU A 51 45.36 -28.30 4.97
CA LEU A 51 45.37 -28.24 3.51
C LEU A 51 45.77 -29.59 2.92
N GLY A 52 45.02 -30.02 1.89
CA GLY A 52 45.27 -31.28 1.18
C GLY A 52 44.60 -32.49 1.85
N THR A 53 44.00 -32.34 3.03
CA THR A 53 43.21 -33.41 3.65
C THR A 53 41.84 -33.50 2.96
N HIS A 54 41.59 -34.58 2.21
CA HIS A 54 40.40 -34.68 1.35
C HIS A 54 39.90 -36.11 1.07
N GLY A 55 38.65 -36.25 0.65
CA GLY A 55 38.10 -37.56 0.25
C GLY A 55 37.91 -38.53 1.42
N ASN A 56 38.01 -38.07 2.67
CA ASN A 56 37.85 -38.94 3.83
C ASN A 56 36.36 -39.14 4.13
N ILE A 57 35.99 -40.36 4.50
CA ILE A 57 34.61 -40.79 4.76
C ILE A 57 34.47 -41.15 6.24
N VAL A 58 33.48 -40.57 6.89
CA VAL A 58 33.00 -40.97 8.22
C VAL A 58 31.61 -41.55 8.04
N GLY A 59 31.46 -42.87 8.07
CA GLY A 59 30.19 -43.57 7.78
C GLY A 59 29.80 -44.57 8.87
N GLY A 60 28.53 -44.63 9.24
CA GLY A 60 27.98 -45.70 10.09
C GLY A 60 28.35 -45.62 11.58
N ASN A 61 28.90 -44.50 12.08
CA ASN A 61 29.45 -44.44 13.45
C ASN A 61 28.45 -43.91 14.49
N TYR A 62 28.65 -44.30 15.74
CA TYR A 62 28.00 -43.74 16.93
C TYR A 62 28.96 -42.78 17.63
N ILE A 63 28.73 -41.50 17.47
CA ILE A 63 29.63 -40.42 17.89
C ILE A 63 28.99 -39.66 19.05
N GLY A 64 29.65 -39.68 20.22
CA GLY A 64 29.16 -39.03 21.44
C GLY A 64 28.05 -39.77 22.19
N VAL A 65 27.60 -40.92 21.69
CA VAL A 65 26.56 -41.77 22.30
C VAL A 65 27.09 -43.15 22.69
N ASN A 66 26.31 -43.90 23.48
CA ASN A 66 26.61 -45.28 23.83
C ASN A 66 26.47 -46.24 22.63
N ALA A 67 26.91 -47.48 22.79
CA ALA A 67 26.83 -48.52 21.74
C ALA A 67 25.40 -48.90 21.30
N ALA A 68 24.37 -48.48 22.06
CA ALA A 68 22.97 -48.64 21.67
C ALA A 68 22.45 -47.42 20.88
N GLY A 69 23.18 -46.31 20.85
CA GLY A 69 22.75 -45.04 20.27
C GLY A 69 21.59 -44.38 21.01
N THR A 70 21.41 -44.68 22.30
CA THR A 70 20.24 -44.26 23.10
C THR A 70 20.56 -43.31 24.25
N ALA A 71 21.83 -43.12 24.60
CA ALA A 71 22.23 -42.21 25.67
C ALA A 71 23.55 -41.51 25.35
N SER A 72 23.68 -40.25 25.77
CA SER A 72 24.91 -39.48 25.66
C SER A 72 26.02 -40.04 26.55
N LEU A 73 27.21 -40.21 25.96
CA LEU A 73 28.49 -40.35 26.66
C LEU A 73 29.32 -39.05 26.57
N GLY A 74 28.98 -38.21 25.59
CA GLY A 74 29.49 -36.87 25.34
C GLY A 74 30.93 -36.81 24.87
N ASN A 75 31.46 -35.59 24.83
CA ASN A 75 32.85 -35.22 24.61
C ASN A 75 33.05 -33.85 25.32
N ALA A 76 34.20 -33.19 25.14
CA ALA A 76 34.41 -31.84 25.65
C ALA A 76 34.38 -30.74 24.57
N ALA A 77 34.18 -31.09 23.29
CA ALA A 77 34.09 -30.16 22.18
C ALA A 77 32.95 -30.55 21.19
N SER A 78 33.26 -30.82 19.92
CA SER A 78 32.29 -31.19 18.87
C SER A 78 32.27 -32.70 18.60
N GLY A 79 31.19 -33.19 18.00
CA GLY A 79 31.13 -34.57 17.52
C GLY A 79 32.12 -34.80 16.37
N VAL A 80 31.95 -34.04 15.30
CA VAL A 80 32.86 -34.06 14.14
C VAL A 80 33.30 -32.63 13.81
N SER A 81 34.58 -32.41 13.54
CA SER A 81 35.11 -31.11 13.10
C SER A 81 35.82 -31.23 11.76
N ILE A 82 35.52 -30.34 10.81
CA ILE A 82 36.21 -30.22 9.51
C ILE A 82 36.71 -28.78 9.35
N TYR A 83 38.02 -28.53 9.33
CA TYR A 83 38.56 -27.15 9.34
C TYR A 83 39.95 -27.04 8.67
N ASN A 84 40.55 -25.85 8.71
CA ASN A 84 41.88 -25.55 8.14
C ASN A 84 42.05 -25.99 6.65
N GLN A 85 41.05 -25.72 5.80
CA GLN A 85 41.08 -26.01 4.36
C GLN A 85 41.02 -27.50 3.96
N ALA A 86 40.60 -28.40 4.86
CA ALA A 86 40.18 -29.73 4.46
C ALA A 86 38.95 -29.66 3.54
N SER A 87 38.89 -30.48 2.49
CA SER A 87 37.84 -30.38 1.46
C SER A 87 37.40 -31.73 0.92
N ASN A 88 36.24 -31.82 0.30
CA ASN A 88 35.72 -33.05 -0.31
C ASN A 88 35.65 -34.23 0.67
N ASN A 89 35.40 -33.97 1.95
CA ASN A 89 35.18 -35.03 2.95
C ASN A 89 33.68 -35.30 3.09
N GLN A 90 33.33 -36.54 3.42
CA GLN A 90 31.96 -37.04 3.51
C GLN A 90 31.67 -37.51 4.93
N ILE A 91 30.63 -36.96 5.53
CA ILE A 91 30.05 -37.42 6.78
C ILE A 91 28.71 -38.06 6.44
N GLY A 92 28.68 -39.39 6.47
CA GLY A 92 27.54 -40.23 6.14
C GLY A 92 27.63 -40.81 4.72
N THR A 93 26.56 -40.69 3.93
CA THR A 93 26.41 -41.32 2.60
C THR A 93 26.53 -40.31 1.46
N ALA A 94 26.96 -40.76 0.28
CA ALA A 94 26.86 -40.03 -0.99
C ALA A 94 25.62 -40.41 -1.81
N GLY A 95 24.77 -41.31 -1.31
CA GLY A 95 23.59 -41.84 -1.98
C GLY A 95 23.90 -42.96 -2.99
N THR A 96 25.14 -43.05 -3.46
CA THR A 96 25.55 -44.00 -4.52
C THR A 96 25.98 -45.37 -3.99
N GLU A 97 26.13 -45.53 -2.69
CA GLU A 97 26.57 -46.79 -2.08
C GLU A 97 25.50 -47.89 -2.18
N ALA A 98 25.88 -49.16 -2.02
CA ALA A 98 24.94 -50.28 -2.12
C ALA A 98 23.95 -50.31 -0.95
N ASN A 99 24.39 -49.86 0.23
CA ASN A 99 23.57 -49.63 1.41
C ASN A 99 23.83 -48.23 2.02
N PRO A 100 23.20 -47.17 1.47
CA PRO A 100 23.32 -45.82 2.01
C PRO A 100 22.91 -45.68 3.49
N ASP A 101 21.93 -46.47 3.95
CA ASP A 101 21.50 -46.48 5.35
C ASP A 101 22.58 -47.04 6.29
N GLY A 102 23.42 -47.96 5.80
CA GLY A 102 24.56 -48.51 6.53
C GLY A 102 25.61 -47.45 6.88
N MET A 103 25.68 -46.37 6.11
CA MET A 103 26.60 -45.26 6.33
C MET A 103 26.08 -44.19 7.30
N ARG A 104 24.88 -44.34 7.86
CA ARG A 104 24.29 -43.35 8.77
C ARG A 104 25.08 -43.20 10.07
N ASN A 105 25.61 -42.00 10.32
CA ASN A 105 26.16 -41.68 11.63
C ASN A 105 25.06 -41.22 12.59
N ILE A 106 25.23 -41.54 13.87
CA ILE A 106 24.49 -40.95 14.99
C ILE A 106 25.43 -40.02 15.74
N ILE A 107 25.17 -38.71 15.72
CA ILE A 107 26.09 -37.68 16.24
C ILE A 107 25.35 -36.83 17.27
N ALA A 108 25.60 -37.08 18.55
CA ALA A 108 24.79 -36.50 19.62
C ALA A 108 25.53 -36.40 20.95
N GLY A 109 25.02 -35.57 21.87
CA GLY A 109 25.57 -35.43 23.22
C GLY A 109 26.83 -34.55 23.31
N SER A 110 27.19 -33.82 22.26
CA SER A 110 28.41 -33.01 22.20
C SER A 110 28.33 -31.75 23.07
N PHE A 111 29.49 -31.29 23.55
CA PHE A 111 29.57 -30.11 24.42
C PHE A 111 29.42 -28.78 23.67
N TYR A 112 29.81 -28.73 22.40
CA TYR A 112 29.57 -27.62 21.50
C TYR A 112 28.64 -28.04 20.37
N TYR A 113 29.20 -28.41 19.22
CA TYR A 113 28.43 -28.70 18.01
C TYR A 113 28.30 -30.19 17.77
N GLY A 114 27.22 -30.62 17.11
CA GLY A 114 27.19 -31.96 16.52
C GLY A 114 28.31 -32.07 15.48
N ILE A 115 28.31 -31.17 14.50
CA ILE A 115 29.32 -31.04 13.45
C ILE A 115 29.76 -29.58 13.29
N TYR A 116 31.07 -29.34 13.34
CA TYR A 116 31.69 -28.04 13.04
C TYR A 116 32.33 -28.06 11.65
N VAL A 117 32.05 -27.03 10.83
CA VAL A 117 32.50 -26.92 9.43
C VAL A 117 33.15 -25.55 9.20
N GLY A 118 34.47 -25.52 9.33
CA GLY A 118 35.33 -24.38 9.01
C GLY A 118 36.10 -24.53 7.69
N ALA A 119 35.71 -25.47 6.81
CA ALA A 119 36.35 -25.68 5.52
C ALA A 119 35.35 -26.06 4.40
N SER A 120 35.75 -25.88 3.14
CA SER A 120 34.85 -25.82 1.98
C SER A 120 34.68 -27.16 1.25
N ASN A 121 33.59 -27.30 0.50
CA ASN A 121 33.29 -28.44 -0.40
C ASN A 121 33.14 -29.79 0.32
N ASN A 122 32.59 -29.83 1.53
CA ASN A 122 32.33 -31.08 2.26
C ASN A 122 30.85 -31.48 2.19
N VAL A 123 30.58 -32.77 2.39
CA VAL A 123 29.25 -33.38 2.33
C VAL A 123 28.85 -33.91 3.70
N ILE A 124 27.63 -33.59 4.14
CA ILE A 124 27.00 -34.12 5.35
C ILE A 124 25.63 -34.66 4.94
N ALA A 125 25.47 -35.97 4.81
CA ALA A 125 24.24 -36.57 4.30
C ALA A 125 23.92 -37.92 4.96
N GLY A 126 22.64 -38.20 5.17
CA GLY A 126 22.11 -39.44 5.74
C GLY A 126 22.40 -39.64 7.23
N ASN A 127 22.66 -38.57 7.99
CA ASN A 127 23.02 -38.64 9.42
C ASN A 127 21.85 -38.31 10.33
N TYR A 128 21.87 -38.84 11.55
CA TYR A 128 21.01 -38.40 12.64
C TYR A 128 21.84 -37.62 13.65
N ILE A 129 21.52 -36.34 13.82
CA ILE A 129 22.31 -35.37 14.58
C ILE A 129 21.41 -34.79 15.67
N GLY A 130 21.87 -34.90 16.92
CA GLY A 130 21.12 -34.47 18.10
C GLY A 130 19.97 -35.41 18.52
N THR A 131 19.85 -36.59 17.90
CA THR A 131 18.83 -37.60 18.23
C THR A 131 19.43 -38.96 18.59
N ASN A 132 18.59 -39.87 19.07
CA ASN A 132 18.91 -41.29 19.22
C ASN A 132 19.03 -42.00 17.86
N PHE A 133 19.48 -43.26 17.87
CA PHE A 133 19.64 -44.10 16.67
C PHE A 133 18.36 -44.27 15.84
N SER A 134 17.19 -44.25 16.48
CA SER A 134 15.89 -44.33 15.78
C SER A 134 15.41 -42.99 15.23
N GLY A 135 16.04 -41.88 15.61
CA GLY A 135 15.63 -40.53 15.26
C GLY A 135 14.31 -40.12 15.91
N THR A 136 13.93 -40.73 17.03
CA THR A 136 12.62 -40.59 17.69
C THR A 136 12.69 -39.88 19.04
N ALA A 137 13.89 -39.64 19.56
CA ALA A 137 14.10 -38.90 20.81
C ALA A 137 15.37 -38.06 20.72
N ALA A 138 15.34 -36.87 21.32
CA ALA A 138 16.49 -35.97 21.38
C ALA A 138 17.60 -36.52 22.31
N ILE A 139 18.85 -36.44 21.85
CA ILE A 139 20.07 -36.56 22.64
C ILE A 139 20.89 -35.31 22.34
N THR A 140 20.64 -34.28 23.14
CA THR A 140 21.03 -32.89 22.88
C THR A 140 22.53 -32.67 22.65
N ASN A 141 22.84 -31.92 21.59
CA ASN A 141 24.08 -31.14 21.48
C ASN A 141 23.86 -29.77 22.13
N ARG A 142 24.86 -29.26 22.86
CA ARG A 142 24.65 -28.07 23.72
C ARG A 142 24.58 -26.74 22.95
N LEU A 143 25.23 -26.63 21.80
CA LEU A 143 25.08 -25.50 20.87
C LEU A 143 24.35 -26.00 19.61
N ASP A 144 24.72 -25.51 18.43
CA ASP A 144 24.10 -25.89 17.16
C ASP A 144 24.40 -27.35 16.79
N ASP A 145 23.47 -28.02 16.10
CA ASP A 145 23.74 -29.37 15.59
C ASP A 145 24.77 -29.33 14.46
N ILE A 146 24.67 -28.36 13.54
CA ILE A 146 25.68 -28.11 12.51
C ILE A 146 26.06 -26.62 12.49
N TYR A 147 27.36 -26.32 12.54
CA TYR A 147 27.88 -24.95 12.51
C TYR A 147 28.87 -24.74 11.36
N VAL A 148 28.46 -24.00 10.33
CA VAL A 148 29.28 -23.63 9.17
C VAL A 148 29.81 -22.20 9.35
N THR A 149 31.13 -22.02 9.34
CA THR A 149 31.73 -20.69 9.49
C THR A 149 32.81 -20.42 8.45
N ASN A 150 32.67 -19.31 7.72
CA ASN A 150 33.60 -18.87 6.67
C ASN A 150 33.99 -19.98 5.67
N ALA A 151 33.07 -20.88 5.37
CA ALA A 151 33.29 -22.05 4.54
C ALA A 151 32.23 -22.13 3.43
N SER A 152 32.67 -22.48 2.22
CA SER A 152 31.85 -22.40 1.01
C SER A 152 31.59 -23.76 0.37
N GLY A 153 30.53 -23.86 -0.43
CA GLY A 153 30.29 -25.05 -1.26
C GLY A 153 29.98 -26.33 -0.47
N ASN A 154 29.62 -26.24 0.81
CA ASN A 154 29.27 -27.43 1.59
C ASN A 154 27.82 -27.86 1.33
N ARG A 155 27.59 -29.17 1.25
CA ARG A 155 26.27 -29.78 1.07
C ARG A 155 25.83 -30.46 2.37
N ILE A 156 24.65 -30.09 2.85
CA ILE A 156 23.98 -30.69 4.01
C ILE A 156 22.67 -31.31 3.52
N GLY A 157 22.66 -32.63 3.34
CA GLY A 157 21.54 -33.42 2.84
C GLY A 157 21.72 -33.79 1.38
N THR A 158 20.63 -33.93 0.62
CA THR A 158 20.66 -34.55 -0.72
C THR A 158 21.41 -33.73 -1.77
N ASN A 159 21.98 -34.40 -2.77
CA ASN A 159 22.46 -33.75 -4.01
C ASN A 159 21.34 -33.58 -5.07
N ALA A 160 20.16 -34.18 -4.82
CA ALA A 160 19.00 -34.19 -5.69
C ALA A 160 19.29 -34.69 -7.12
N ASP A 161 20.16 -35.70 -7.25
CA ASP A 161 20.46 -36.35 -8.53
C ASP A 161 19.43 -37.44 -8.91
N GLY A 162 18.47 -37.71 -8.03
CA GLY A 162 17.42 -38.71 -8.21
C GLY A 162 17.83 -40.12 -7.76
N VAL A 163 19.02 -40.29 -7.19
CA VAL A 163 19.56 -41.55 -6.69
C VAL A 163 19.57 -41.53 -5.16
N ASN A 164 18.64 -42.28 -4.56
CA ASN A 164 18.57 -42.45 -3.11
C ASN A 164 18.48 -41.12 -2.31
N ASP A 165 17.96 -40.03 -2.88
CA ASP A 165 17.80 -38.72 -2.22
C ASP A 165 17.15 -38.81 -0.82
N ALA A 166 16.16 -39.70 -0.67
CA ALA A 166 15.48 -39.92 0.62
C ALA A 166 16.39 -40.54 1.70
N LYS A 167 17.47 -41.23 1.30
CA LYS A 167 18.50 -41.83 2.17
C LYS A 167 19.62 -40.86 2.52
N GLU A 168 19.86 -39.87 1.66
CA GLU A 168 20.81 -38.77 1.93
C GLU A 168 20.27 -37.73 2.93
N ARG A 169 19.00 -37.82 3.31
CA ARG A 169 18.35 -36.94 4.29
C ARG A 169 19.00 -37.03 5.67
N ASN A 170 19.39 -35.87 6.23
CA ASN A 170 19.72 -35.80 7.65
C ASN A 170 18.46 -35.56 8.51
N VAL A 171 18.51 -36.03 9.76
CA VAL A 171 17.60 -35.64 10.84
C VAL A 171 18.41 -34.80 11.83
N ILE A 172 17.99 -33.56 12.07
CA ILE A 172 18.76 -32.53 12.79
C ILE A 172 17.85 -31.89 13.84
N SER A 173 17.95 -32.35 15.08
CA SER A 173 16.97 -32.03 16.12
C SER A 173 17.56 -32.12 17.52
N GLY A 174 16.96 -31.43 18.49
CA GLY A 174 17.28 -31.58 19.91
C GLY A 174 18.40 -30.67 20.42
N SER A 175 18.90 -29.73 19.60
CA SER A 175 19.91 -28.73 19.99
C SER A 175 19.35 -27.69 20.96
N LEU A 176 20.19 -27.17 21.88
CA LEU A 176 19.84 -26.03 22.75
C LEU A 176 20.05 -24.66 22.06
N SER A 177 20.37 -24.66 20.78
CA SER A 177 20.50 -23.46 19.95
C SER A 177 19.81 -23.69 18.61
N ASN A 178 20.44 -23.39 17.48
CA ASN A 178 19.87 -23.62 16.15
C ASN A 178 20.09 -25.07 15.71
N GLY A 179 19.31 -25.55 14.74
CA GLY A 179 19.64 -26.80 14.05
C GLY A 179 20.91 -26.62 13.21
N ILE A 180 20.89 -25.65 12.29
CA ILE A 180 22.00 -25.35 11.40
C ILE A 180 22.31 -23.85 11.46
N THR A 181 23.59 -23.50 11.61
CA THR A 181 24.08 -22.11 11.49
C THR A 181 25.06 -21.98 10.32
N ILE A 182 24.92 -20.93 9.51
CA ILE A 182 25.84 -20.54 8.43
C ILE A 182 26.24 -19.08 8.64
N VAL A 183 27.51 -18.83 8.94
CA VAL A 183 27.97 -17.50 9.35
C VAL A 183 29.29 -17.08 8.71
N GLY A 184 29.39 -15.78 8.43
CA GLY A 184 30.60 -15.12 7.96
C GLY A 184 30.60 -14.88 6.45
N THR A 185 31.31 -13.84 6.04
CA THR A 185 31.28 -13.30 4.67
C THR A 185 31.83 -14.26 3.62
N SER A 186 32.63 -15.26 4.02
CA SER A 186 33.15 -16.30 3.13
C SER A 186 32.26 -17.55 3.09
N ALA A 187 31.22 -17.63 3.93
CA ALA A 187 30.30 -18.76 3.92
C ALA A 187 29.28 -18.62 2.79
N THR A 188 29.67 -19.07 1.60
CA THR A 188 28.87 -18.89 0.38
C THR A 188 28.62 -20.20 -0.35
N ASN A 189 27.56 -20.26 -1.15
CA ASN A 189 27.22 -21.44 -1.96
C ASN A 189 27.06 -22.73 -1.14
N ASN A 190 26.72 -22.63 0.15
CA ASN A 190 26.35 -23.80 0.94
C ASN A 190 24.89 -24.16 0.64
N VAL A 191 24.60 -25.46 0.59
CA VAL A 191 23.28 -26.00 0.27
C VAL A 191 22.79 -26.86 1.43
N VAL A 192 21.60 -26.58 1.92
CA VAL A 192 20.87 -27.39 2.91
C VAL A 192 19.64 -27.96 2.24
N ALA A 193 19.63 -29.24 1.86
CA ALA A 193 18.56 -29.82 1.05
C ALA A 193 17.99 -31.13 1.63
N ALA A 194 16.67 -31.29 1.54
CA ALA A 194 15.90 -32.49 1.92
C ALA A 194 16.04 -32.97 3.37
N ASN A 195 16.47 -32.11 4.30
CA ASN A 195 16.65 -32.46 5.71
C ASN A 195 15.33 -32.40 6.49
N TYR A 196 15.25 -33.19 7.56
CA TYR A 196 14.25 -33.03 8.62
C TYR A 196 14.90 -32.29 9.79
N ILE A 197 14.42 -31.09 10.08
CA ILE A 197 15.00 -30.18 11.06
C ILE A 197 13.96 -29.90 12.16
N GLY A 198 14.29 -30.22 13.40
CA GLY A 198 13.40 -30.08 14.56
C GLY A 198 12.28 -31.12 14.64
N THR A 199 12.29 -32.13 13.75
CA THR A 199 11.35 -33.26 13.76
C THR A 199 12.07 -34.60 13.96
N ASP A 200 11.30 -35.65 14.15
CA ASP A 200 11.78 -37.02 14.16
C ASP A 200 12.12 -37.52 12.75
N ALA A 201 12.65 -38.74 12.66
CA ALA A 201 13.00 -39.39 11.40
C ALA A 201 11.83 -39.57 10.41
N THR A 202 10.58 -39.46 10.86
CA THR A 202 9.40 -39.51 10.00
C THR A 202 8.97 -38.14 9.48
N GLY A 203 9.44 -37.06 10.10
CA GLY A 203 8.99 -35.70 9.80
C GLY A 203 7.56 -35.43 10.28
N ALA A 204 7.11 -36.13 11.32
CA ALA A 204 5.74 -36.08 11.84
C ALA A 204 5.65 -35.85 13.35
N VAL A 205 6.75 -35.98 14.09
CA VAL A 205 6.80 -35.73 15.54
C VAL A 205 7.82 -34.63 15.84
N LEU A 206 7.47 -33.68 16.70
CA LEU A 206 8.39 -32.63 17.11
C LEU A 206 9.44 -33.15 18.08
N LEU A 207 10.70 -32.85 17.79
CA LEU A 207 11.82 -32.98 18.72
C LEU A 207 12.40 -31.62 19.10
N GLY A 208 12.30 -30.65 18.17
CA GLY A 208 12.60 -29.23 18.33
C GLY A 208 14.07 -28.89 18.54
N ASN A 209 14.49 -27.72 18.08
CA ASN A 209 15.69 -27.06 18.60
C ASN A 209 15.29 -25.76 19.30
N ALA A 210 16.12 -25.28 20.22
CA ALA A 210 15.71 -24.21 21.12
C ALA A 210 15.63 -22.81 20.45
N SER A 211 16.32 -22.61 19.32
CA SER A 211 16.37 -21.34 18.56
C SER A 211 15.76 -21.47 17.16
N SER A 212 16.54 -21.30 16.07
CA SER A 212 16.04 -21.38 14.69
C SER A 212 16.31 -22.75 14.07
N GLY A 213 15.53 -23.16 13.07
CA GLY A 213 15.83 -24.36 12.28
C GLY A 213 17.14 -24.17 11.53
N VAL A 214 17.18 -23.12 10.73
CA VAL A 214 18.37 -22.66 10.00
C VAL A 214 18.61 -21.18 10.29
N PHE A 215 19.84 -20.80 10.64
CA PHE A 215 20.24 -19.42 10.85
C PHE A 215 21.39 -19.03 9.92
N ILE A 216 21.20 -17.98 9.11
CA ILE A 216 22.21 -17.40 8.22
C ILE A 216 22.56 -16.02 8.75
N SER A 217 23.85 -15.75 8.98
CA SER A 217 24.31 -14.44 9.45
C SER A 217 25.51 -13.90 8.67
N GLY A 218 25.32 -12.77 7.99
CA GLY A 218 26.37 -12.08 7.21
C GLY A 218 26.97 -12.92 6.07
N ALA A 219 26.29 -13.99 5.66
CA ALA A 219 26.72 -15.00 4.69
C ALA A 219 25.84 -14.92 3.43
N SER A 220 26.44 -14.99 2.24
CA SER A 220 25.75 -14.74 0.97
C SER A 220 25.64 -15.97 0.07
N ASN A 221 24.66 -15.97 -0.85
CA ASN A 221 24.50 -17.00 -1.88
C ASN A 221 24.37 -18.44 -1.34
N ASN A 222 23.74 -18.63 -0.17
CA ASN A 222 23.44 -19.97 0.35
C ASN A 222 22.02 -20.39 -0.04
N THR A 223 21.78 -21.69 -0.20
CA THR A 223 20.48 -22.25 -0.58
C THR A 223 19.93 -23.15 0.52
N ILE A 224 18.74 -22.82 1.01
CA ILE A 224 17.96 -23.65 1.92
C ILE A 224 16.82 -24.27 1.10
N GLY A 225 16.96 -25.55 0.84
CA GLY A 225 16.14 -26.37 -0.03
C GLY A 225 16.73 -26.45 -1.43
N GLY A 226 15.94 -26.18 -2.46
CA GLY A 226 16.41 -26.14 -3.85
C GLY A 226 15.30 -26.21 -4.90
N SER A 227 15.69 -26.11 -6.17
CA SER A 227 14.76 -26.17 -7.32
C SER A 227 14.52 -27.59 -7.84
N ALA A 228 15.33 -28.57 -7.44
CA ALA A 228 15.12 -29.96 -7.78
C ALA A 228 13.97 -30.57 -6.96
N LEU A 229 13.22 -31.49 -7.58
CA LEU A 229 12.16 -32.22 -6.88
C LEU A 229 12.74 -32.97 -5.68
N GLY A 230 12.15 -32.79 -4.49
CA GLY A 230 12.61 -33.45 -3.28
C GLY A 230 13.74 -32.76 -2.53
N ALA A 231 14.29 -31.65 -3.05
CA ALA A 231 15.33 -30.86 -2.37
C ALA A 231 14.81 -30.06 -1.16
N GLY A 232 13.49 -29.94 -1.00
CA GLY A 232 12.84 -29.19 0.09
C GLY A 232 13.09 -29.76 1.49
N ASN A 233 13.47 -28.92 2.45
CA ASN A 233 13.57 -29.32 3.85
C ASN A 233 12.19 -29.34 4.53
N VAL A 234 12.04 -30.15 5.57
CA VAL A 234 10.92 -30.09 6.52
C VAL A 234 11.46 -29.50 7.82
N ILE A 235 10.94 -28.35 8.22
CA ILE A 235 11.44 -27.58 9.36
C ILE A 235 10.29 -27.28 10.30
N ALA A 236 10.30 -27.80 11.53
CA ALA A 236 9.22 -27.58 12.49
C ALA A 236 9.67 -27.75 13.94
N GLY A 237 8.86 -27.30 14.89
CA GLY A 237 9.01 -27.60 16.32
C GLY A 237 10.07 -26.81 17.08
N GLN A 238 10.63 -25.78 16.46
CA GLN A 238 11.61 -24.92 17.10
C GLN A 238 10.95 -24.12 18.24
N THR A 239 11.65 -23.78 19.32
CA THR A 239 11.01 -22.99 20.42
C THR A 239 11.43 -21.52 20.44
N GLY A 240 12.31 -21.10 19.53
CA GLY A 240 12.90 -19.76 19.49
C GLY A 240 12.43 -18.93 18.30
N ALA A 241 13.40 -18.34 17.58
CA ALA A 241 13.19 -17.18 16.71
C ALA A 241 12.41 -17.45 15.41
N ALA A 242 12.84 -18.41 14.58
CA ALA A 242 12.16 -18.72 13.32
C ALA A 242 12.45 -20.13 12.80
N GLY A 243 11.67 -20.63 11.84
CA GLY A 243 12.05 -21.81 11.05
C GLY A 243 13.36 -21.55 10.32
N ILE A 244 13.42 -20.47 9.55
CA ILE A 244 14.61 -19.99 8.83
C ILE A 244 14.83 -18.50 9.15
N SER A 245 16.04 -18.12 9.54
CA SER A 245 16.39 -16.73 9.82
C SER A 245 17.60 -16.28 9.00
N ILE A 246 17.49 -15.12 8.34
CA ILE A 246 18.53 -14.49 7.51
C ILE A 246 18.82 -13.09 8.05
N SER A 247 20.03 -12.87 8.54
CA SER A 247 20.36 -11.65 9.29
C SER A 247 21.69 -11.02 8.90
N GLY A 248 21.72 -9.69 8.91
CA GLY A 248 22.94 -8.88 8.76
C GLY A 248 23.19 -8.42 7.33
N ALA A 249 23.79 -7.23 7.19
CA ALA A 249 24.01 -6.58 5.89
C ALA A 249 24.81 -7.40 4.85
N GLY A 250 25.64 -8.35 5.29
CA GLY A 250 26.35 -9.27 4.40
C GLY A 250 25.49 -10.43 3.88
N ALA A 251 24.32 -10.69 4.49
CA ALA A 251 23.44 -11.77 4.11
C ALA A 251 22.62 -11.41 2.87
N THR A 252 23.20 -11.67 1.71
CA THR A 252 22.66 -11.31 0.41
C THR A 252 22.63 -12.47 -0.56
N GLY A 253 21.69 -12.48 -1.50
CA GLY A 253 21.61 -13.53 -2.53
C GLY A 253 21.27 -14.92 -1.98
N ASN A 254 20.85 -15.05 -0.72
CA ASN A 254 20.44 -16.34 -0.17
C ASN A 254 19.07 -16.74 -0.74
N VAL A 255 18.87 -18.03 -0.95
CA VAL A 255 17.67 -18.61 -1.54
C VAL A 255 17.02 -19.57 -0.55
N VAL A 256 15.73 -19.42 -0.30
CA VAL A 256 14.89 -20.37 0.44
C VAL A 256 13.88 -20.92 -0.55
N ALA A 257 13.99 -22.18 -0.97
CA ALA A 257 13.15 -22.76 -2.03
C ALA A 257 12.71 -24.19 -1.72
N GLY A 258 11.45 -24.51 -1.98
CA GLY A 258 10.89 -25.86 -1.90
C GLY A 258 10.62 -26.38 -0.49
N ASN A 259 10.74 -25.57 0.56
CA ASN A 259 10.67 -26.03 1.94
C ASN A 259 9.24 -26.14 2.47
N TYR A 260 9.02 -27.07 3.39
CA TYR A 260 7.84 -27.16 4.26
C TYR A 260 8.23 -26.65 5.65
N VAL A 261 7.67 -25.51 6.07
CA VAL A 261 7.98 -24.89 7.36
C VAL A 261 6.72 -24.88 8.22
N GLY A 262 6.85 -25.41 9.43
CA GLY A 262 5.79 -25.64 10.42
C GLY A 262 4.80 -26.76 10.12
N LEU A 263 5.07 -27.51 9.06
CA LEU A 263 4.23 -28.57 8.54
C LEU A 263 4.90 -29.94 8.64
N ASN A 264 4.09 -30.98 8.49
CA ASN A 264 4.59 -32.32 8.26
C ASN A 264 5.22 -32.46 6.87
N ALA A 265 5.94 -33.57 6.64
CA ALA A 265 6.60 -33.84 5.36
C ALA A 265 5.65 -33.92 4.14
N ALA A 266 4.34 -34.07 4.35
CA ALA A 266 3.34 -34.02 3.29
C ALA A 266 2.81 -32.60 3.01
N GLY A 267 3.20 -31.60 3.81
CA GLY A 267 2.67 -30.24 3.77
C GLY A 267 1.17 -30.16 4.05
N SER A 268 0.59 -31.19 4.66
CA SER A 268 -0.86 -31.32 4.83
C SER A 268 -1.32 -30.87 6.20
N ALA A 269 -0.50 -30.97 7.25
CA ALA A 269 -0.92 -30.63 8.61
C ALA A 269 0.19 -29.91 9.38
N LEU A 270 -0.24 -29.04 10.30
CA LEU A 270 0.64 -28.36 11.25
C LEU A 270 1.27 -29.38 12.21
N LEU A 271 2.55 -29.21 12.52
CA LEU A 271 3.23 -30.01 13.56
C LEU A 271 3.40 -29.26 14.88
N GLY A 272 3.35 -27.93 14.87
CA GLY A 272 3.32 -27.09 16.07
C GLY A 272 3.76 -25.66 15.76
N ALA A 273 3.42 -24.74 16.67
CA ALA A 273 3.71 -23.32 16.51
C ALA A 273 5.06 -22.92 17.12
N PHE A 274 5.78 -22.07 16.40
CA PHE A 274 7.07 -21.45 16.75
C PHE A 274 7.10 -20.03 16.20
N GLY A 275 8.19 -19.26 16.33
CA GLY A 275 8.27 -17.82 15.97
C GLY A 275 7.73 -17.44 14.57
N ASP A 276 8.61 -17.02 13.66
CA ASP A 276 8.27 -16.82 12.24
C ASP A 276 8.57 -18.09 11.42
N ASP A 277 7.92 -18.32 10.28
CA ASP A 277 8.39 -19.40 9.37
C ASP A 277 9.72 -19.02 8.74
N VAL A 278 9.77 -17.82 8.13
CA VAL A 278 10.98 -17.22 7.57
C VAL A 278 11.11 -15.77 8.02
N ASN A 279 12.28 -15.35 8.50
CA ASN A 279 12.54 -13.92 8.72
C ASN A 279 13.85 -13.42 8.06
N VAL A 280 13.80 -12.18 7.60
CA VAL A 280 14.92 -11.45 6.98
C VAL A 280 15.06 -10.12 7.71
N ASN A 281 16.25 -9.84 8.24
CA ASN A 281 16.43 -8.66 9.08
C ASN A 281 17.86 -8.09 9.11
N SER A 282 17.98 -6.97 9.82
CA SER A 282 19.26 -6.33 10.17
C SER A 282 20.12 -5.96 8.95
N GLY A 283 19.47 -5.43 7.92
CA GLY A 283 20.12 -4.99 6.67
C GLY A 283 20.32 -6.10 5.63
N ALA A 284 19.87 -7.32 5.90
CA ALA A 284 19.90 -8.41 4.92
C ALA A 284 19.10 -8.02 3.67
N SER A 285 19.69 -8.18 2.49
CA SER A 285 19.11 -7.66 1.25
C SER A 285 19.30 -8.60 0.06
N SER A 286 18.46 -8.47 -0.96
CA SER A 286 18.57 -9.28 -2.18
C SER A 286 18.46 -10.80 -1.92
N ASN A 287 17.68 -11.21 -0.90
CA ASN A 287 17.40 -12.62 -0.64
C ASN A 287 16.09 -13.03 -1.31
N LEU A 288 16.02 -14.27 -1.77
CA LEU A 288 14.87 -14.87 -2.44
C LEU A 288 14.21 -15.91 -1.53
N ILE A 289 12.92 -15.74 -1.27
CA ILE A 289 12.07 -16.70 -0.58
C ILE A 289 11.06 -17.22 -1.62
N GLY A 290 11.33 -18.40 -2.16
CA GLY A 290 10.51 -19.13 -3.11
C GLY A 290 11.13 -19.17 -4.52
N THR A 291 10.29 -19.04 -5.55
CA THR A 291 10.71 -19.26 -6.94
C THR A 291 11.49 -18.09 -7.55
N ASN A 292 12.47 -18.41 -8.40
CA ASN A 292 13.17 -17.41 -9.20
C ASN A 292 12.35 -16.93 -10.42
N GLY A 293 11.21 -17.56 -10.73
CA GLY A 293 10.34 -17.19 -11.84
C GLY A 293 10.95 -17.40 -13.22
N GLY A 294 11.96 -18.26 -13.32
CA GLY A 294 12.65 -18.61 -14.57
C GLY A 294 11.85 -19.51 -15.50
N GLY A 295 10.67 -20.00 -15.08
CA GLY A 295 9.83 -20.91 -15.83
C GLY A 295 10.32 -22.36 -15.82
N VAL A 296 11.28 -22.68 -14.95
CA VAL A 296 11.90 -24.01 -14.81
C VAL A 296 11.77 -24.44 -13.36
N ASN A 297 11.02 -25.50 -13.11
CA ASN A 297 10.80 -26.06 -11.78
C ASN A 297 10.21 -25.09 -10.74
N ASP A 298 9.59 -23.98 -11.14
CA ASP A 298 8.98 -23.00 -10.23
C ASP A 298 8.01 -23.63 -9.21
N ALA A 299 7.32 -24.71 -9.59
CA ALA A 299 6.44 -25.46 -8.69
C ALA A 299 7.21 -26.21 -7.59
N ASN A 300 8.43 -26.66 -7.85
CA ASN A 300 9.30 -27.33 -6.87
C ASN A 300 10.01 -26.33 -5.97
N GLU A 301 10.23 -25.09 -6.46
CA GLU A 301 10.86 -24.01 -5.68
C GLU A 301 9.90 -23.38 -4.65
N ARG A 302 8.60 -23.69 -4.73
CA ARG A 302 7.57 -23.18 -3.82
C ARG A 302 7.82 -23.63 -2.39
N ASN A 303 7.96 -22.67 -1.48
CA ASN A 303 7.84 -22.98 -0.05
C ASN A 303 6.36 -23.06 0.35
N VAL A 304 6.07 -23.90 1.32
CA VAL A 304 4.78 -23.98 2.02
C VAL A 304 5.03 -23.62 3.48
N LEU A 305 4.50 -22.48 3.90
CA LEU A 305 4.78 -21.82 5.17
C LEU A 305 3.49 -21.70 5.97
N ALA A 306 3.36 -22.42 7.08
CA ALA A 306 2.19 -22.33 7.95
C ALA A 306 2.49 -22.79 9.38
N GLY A 307 1.69 -22.30 10.33
CA GLY A 307 1.79 -22.66 11.74
C GLY A 307 2.66 -21.70 12.56
N ALA A 308 3.12 -20.59 11.99
CA ALA A 308 3.83 -19.56 12.73
C ALA A 308 2.95 -18.96 13.84
N SER A 309 3.58 -18.70 15.00
CA SER A 309 2.98 -18.00 16.13
C SER A 309 3.01 -16.48 15.96
N PHE A 310 3.87 -15.96 15.07
CA PHE A 310 3.93 -14.55 14.67
C PHE A 310 3.61 -14.39 13.19
N MET A 311 4.61 -14.49 12.30
CA MET A 311 4.47 -14.24 10.86
C MET A 311 4.90 -15.42 10.01
N GLY A 312 4.25 -15.64 8.87
CA GLY A 312 4.77 -16.58 7.87
C GLY A 312 6.12 -16.09 7.32
N VAL A 313 6.16 -14.85 6.82
CA VAL A 313 7.37 -14.19 6.35
C VAL A 313 7.49 -12.80 6.99
N ALA A 314 8.56 -12.56 7.73
CA ALA A 314 8.85 -11.27 8.35
C ALA A 314 10.07 -10.59 7.70
N ILE A 315 9.94 -9.31 7.31
CA ILE A 315 11.03 -8.49 6.73
C ILE A 315 11.13 -7.16 7.49
N TYR A 316 12.07 -7.04 8.41
CA TYR A 316 12.11 -5.90 9.35
C TYR A 316 13.53 -5.40 9.62
N ASN A 317 13.63 -4.26 10.31
CA ASN A 317 14.84 -3.44 10.51
C ASN A 317 15.26 -2.64 9.26
N ASP A 318 15.84 -1.46 9.53
CA ASP A 318 16.40 -0.55 8.54
C ASP A 318 17.32 -1.22 7.52
N ASN A 319 17.17 -0.81 6.26
CA ASN A 319 17.97 -1.25 5.11
C ASN A 319 17.82 -2.73 4.74
N THR A 320 16.80 -3.41 5.26
CA THR A 320 16.46 -4.80 4.87
C THR A 320 15.72 -4.82 3.53
N ASN A 321 16.44 -4.49 2.46
CA ASN A 321 15.85 -4.06 1.18
C ASN A 321 16.01 -5.10 0.06
N ASN A 322 15.34 -4.90 -1.07
CA ASN A 322 15.52 -5.69 -2.29
C ASN A 322 15.22 -7.19 -2.13
N ASN A 323 14.54 -7.60 -1.07
CA ASN A 323 14.18 -8.99 -0.86
C ASN A 323 12.99 -9.38 -1.75
N VAL A 324 12.87 -10.65 -2.08
CA VAL A 324 11.82 -11.18 -2.95
C VAL A 324 11.12 -12.33 -2.26
N VAL A 325 9.79 -12.26 -2.16
CA VAL A 325 8.93 -13.34 -1.69
C VAL A 325 8.09 -13.77 -2.88
N ALA A 326 8.39 -14.93 -3.48
CA ALA A 326 7.79 -15.32 -4.75
C ALA A 326 7.28 -16.76 -4.80
N GLY A 327 6.08 -16.97 -5.35
CA GLY A 327 5.56 -18.31 -5.66
C GLY A 327 5.25 -19.21 -4.46
N ASN A 328 5.22 -18.67 -3.24
CA ASN A 328 5.00 -19.44 -2.01
C ASN A 328 3.53 -19.68 -1.72
N TYR A 329 3.22 -20.72 -0.96
CA TYR A 329 1.95 -20.89 -0.26
C TYR A 329 2.15 -20.54 1.21
N ILE A 330 1.47 -19.51 1.68
CA ILE A 330 1.63 -18.95 3.02
C ILE A 330 0.26 -18.98 3.72
N GLY A 331 0.21 -19.60 4.90
CA GLY A 331 -1.00 -19.81 5.70
C GLY A 331 -1.89 -20.97 5.23
N THR A 332 -1.48 -21.72 4.21
CA THR A 332 -2.26 -22.83 3.63
C THR A 332 -1.50 -24.14 3.62
N ASP A 333 -2.21 -25.23 3.33
CA ASP A 333 -1.57 -26.51 3.02
C ASP A 333 -0.86 -26.50 1.65
N ALA A 334 -0.15 -27.57 1.34
CA ALA A 334 0.60 -27.72 0.08
C ALA A 334 -0.26 -27.65 -1.19
N THR A 335 -1.59 -27.73 -1.07
CA THR A 335 -2.51 -27.57 -2.20
C THR A 335 -2.93 -26.12 -2.43
N GLY A 336 -2.75 -25.27 -1.40
CA GLY A 336 -3.25 -23.90 -1.39
C GLY A 336 -4.77 -23.82 -1.28
N ALA A 337 -5.46 -24.90 -0.90
CA ALA A 337 -6.92 -24.94 -0.85
C ALA A 337 -7.47 -24.98 0.59
N ARG A 338 -6.65 -25.33 1.58
CA ARG A 338 -7.06 -25.40 2.99
C ARG A 338 -6.27 -24.40 3.83
N ALA A 339 -6.98 -23.59 4.59
CA ALA A 339 -6.38 -22.74 5.62
C ALA A 339 -5.78 -23.62 6.72
N LEU A 340 -4.51 -23.40 7.01
CA LEU A 340 -3.84 -23.90 8.22
C LEU A 340 -3.53 -22.73 9.16
N GLY A 341 -3.29 -21.55 8.58
CA GLY A 341 -3.14 -20.26 9.25
C GLY A 341 -1.80 -20.08 9.95
N ASN A 342 -1.46 -18.81 10.12
CA ASN A 342 -0.50 -18.25 11.06
C ASN A 342 -1.29 -17.34 12.03
N HIS A 343 -0.81 -17.16 13.25
CA HIS A 343 -1.60 -16.51 14.30
C HIS A 343 -1.83 -15.00 14.10
N ASN A 344 -1.02 -14.30 13.29
CA ASN A 344 -1.15 -12.87 13.05
C ASN A 344 -1.19 -12.51 11.55
N SER A 345 -0.07 -12.15 10.90
CA SER A 345 -0.04 -11.85 9.46
C SER A 345 0.78 -12.86 8.66
N ASP A 346 0.45 -13.08 7.38
CA ASP A 346 1.25 -13.98 6.54
C ASP A 346 2.58 -13.34 6.14
N ILE A 347 2.53 -12.12 5.63
CA ILE A 347 3.72 -11.34 5.32
C ILE A 347 3.64 -10.02 6.08
N ALA A 348 4.64 -9.74 6.91
CA ALA A 348 4.71 -8.48 7.62
C ALA A 348 6.09 -7.84 7.52
N PHE A 349 6.08 -6.52 7.46
CA PHE A 349 7.23 -5.67 7.71
C PHE A 349 7.11 -5.12 9.13
N GLY A 350 8.20 -5.00 9.88
CA GLY A 350 8.16 -4.65 11.31
C GLY A 350 8.71 -3.26 11.63
N TYR A 351 8.32 -2.73 12.80
CA TYR A 351 8.68 -1.40 13.32
C TYR A 351 10.19 -1.13 13.41
N ASP A 352 10.62 -0.08 12.71
CA ASP A 352 11.89 0.62 12.95
C ASP A 352 11.70 1.75 13.95
N ASN A 353 12.52 1.79 15.01
CA ASN A 353 12.55 2.89 15.99
C ASN A 353 13.20 4.15 15.36
N GLY A 354 12.51 4.84 14.45
CA GLY A 354 12.92 6.13 13.85
C GLY A 354 13.71 6.04 12.53
N GLY A 355 13.76 4.85 11.94
CA GLY A 355 14.48 4.50 10.70
C GLY A 355 13.84 4.98 9.39
N ILE A 356 14.33 4.50 8.24
CA ILE A 356 13.69 4.69 6.91
C ILE A 356 12.82 3.47 6.55
N GLY A 357 12.97 2.33 7.25
CA GLY A 357 12.22 1.12 6.93
C GLY A 357 12.94 0.18 5.98
N SER A 358 12.32 -0.97 5.77
CA SER A 358 12.59 -1.87 4.65
C SER A 358 11.95 -1.35 3.37
N SER A 359 12.62 -1.56 2.25
CA SER A 359 12.16 -1.05 0.96
C SER A 359 12.50 -1.89 -0.25
N ASN A 360 11.86 -1.57 -1.37
CA ASN A 360 12.07 -2.23 -2.66
C ASN A 360 11.90 -3.75 -2.59
N THR A 361 11.01 -4.24 -1.71
CA THR A 361 10.70 -5.65 -1.59
C THR A 361 9.65 -6.04 -2.63
N ARG A 362 9.80 -7.20 -3.25
CA ARG A 362 8.84 -7.73 -4.24
C ARG A 362 8.12 -8.94 -3.67
N ILE A 363 6.79 -8.86 -3.58
CA ILE A 363 5.91 -9.96 -3.16
C ILE A 363 5.14 -10.40 -4.39
N THR A 364 5.50 -11.53 -5.00
CA THR A 364 4.97 -11.90 -6.32
C THR A 364 4.51 -13.34 -6.50
N GLY A 365 3.32 -13.56 -7.04
CA GLY A 365 2.87 -14.91 -7.42
C GLY A 365 2.60 -15.85 -6.24
N ASN A 366 2.39 -15.33 -5.02
CA ASN A 366 2.14 -16.13 -3.83
C ASN A 366 0.64 -16.42 -3.64
N VAL A 367 0.32 -17.48 -2.89
CA VAL A 367 -0.99 -17.70 -2.27
C VAL A 367 -0.87 -17.35 -0.79
N ILE A 368 -1.67 -16.38 -0.33
CA ILE A 368 -1.54 -15.74 0.99
C ILE A 368 -2.93 -15.74 1.64
N SER A 369 -3.21 -16.71 2.50
CA SER A 369 -4.56 -17.08 2.89
C SER A 369 -4.62 -17.81 4.24
N GLY A 370 -5.71 -17.64 5.00
CA GLY A 370 -5.96 -18.33 6.28
C GLY A 370 -5.59 -17.57 7.55
N ASN A 371 -5.40 -16.25 7.49
CA ASN A 371 -4.76 -15.44 8.55
C ASN A 371 -5.59 -14.27 9.04
N SER A 372 -5.13 -13.51 10.03
CA SER A 372 -5.82 -12.27 10.43
C SER A 372 -5.60 -11.17 9.38
N THR A 373 -4.39 -11.03 8.86
CA THR A 373 -4.04 -10.14 7.75
C THR A 373 -3.16 -10.89 6.76
N GLY A 374 -3.44 -10.79 5.46
CA GLY A 374 -2.56 -11.39 4.44
C GLY A 374 -1.20 -10.67 4.41
N ILE A 375 -1.19 -9.41 3.97
CA ILE A 375 0.03 -8.60 3.89
C ILE A 375 -0.11 -7.36 4.75
N ASN A 376 0.83 -7.11 5.66
CA ASN A 376 0.93 -5.89 6.45
C ASN A 376 2.20 -5.09 6.11
N LEU A 377 2.04 -3.89 5.55
CA LEU A 377 3.12 -2.94 5.29
C LEU A 377 3.13 -1.85 6.38
N ASP A 378 4.10 -1.91 7.26
CA ASP A 378 4.26 -0.98 8.38
C ASP A 378 4.61 0.46 7.93
N PRO A 379 4.45 1.49 8.80
CA PRO A 379 4.56 2.91 8.44
C PRO A 379 5.87 3.36 7.76
N THR A 380 6.97 2.65 7.97
CA THR A 380 8.27 2.95 7.35
C THR A 380 8.48 2.22 6.02
N THR A 381 7.64 1.24 5.69
CA THR A 381 7.77 0.41 4.48
C THR A 381 7.47 1.23 3.23
N HIS A 382 8.36 1.15 2.24
CA HIS A 382 8.17 1.90 0.99
C HIS A 382 8.77 1.22 -0.23
N LEU A 383 8.28 1.61 -1.41
CA LEU A 383 8.72 1.05 -2.71
C LEU A 383 8.49 -0.48 -2.81
N THR A 384 7.66 -1.06 -1.95
CA THR A 384 7.31 -2.47 -2.02
C THR A 384 6.29 -2.69 -3.12
N THR A 385 6.49 -3.74 -3.92
CA THR A 385 5.59 -4.14 -5.00
C THR A 385 4.92 -5.47 -4.65
N ILE A 386 3.60 -5.49 -4.62
CA ILE A 386 2.77 -6.69 -4.41
C ILE A 386 2.10 -7.01 -5.75
N ALA A 387 2.49 -8.08 -6.45
CA ALA A 387 2.05 -8.32 -7.82
C ALA A 387 1.74 -9.80 -8.12
N GLY A 388 0.63 -10.09 -8.81
CA GLY A 388 0.31 -11.46 -9.25
C GLY A 388 -0.07 -12.44 -8.13
N ASN A 389 -0.41 -11.97 -6.93
CA ASN A 389 -0.71 -12.83 -5.78
C ASN A 389 -2.20 -13.19 -5.70
N PHE A 390 -2.50 -14.35 -5.10
CA PHE A 390 -3.84 -14.76 -4.68
C PHE A 390 -3.97 -14.57 -3.17
N ILE A 391 -4.80 -13.61 -2.75
CA ILE A 391 -4.89 -13.16 -1.36
C ILE A 391 -6.32 -13.38 -0.84
N GLY A 392 -6.48 -14.23 0.17
CA GLY A 392 -7.77 -14.63 0.74
C GLY A 392 -8.52 -15.71 -0.06
N THR A 393 -7.86 -16.29 -1.07
CA THR A 393 -8.42 -17.31 -1.97
C THR A 393 -7.55 -18.55 -2.04
N ASN A 394 -8.07 -19.61 -2.65
CA ASN A 394 -7.26 -20.77 -3.00
C ASN A 394 -6.27 -20.46 -4.15
N ALA A 395 -5.35 -21.38 -4.43
CA ALA A 395 -4.35 -21.22 -5.49
C ALA A 395 -4.92 -21.00 -6.92
N ALA A 396 -6.20 -21.33 -7.14
CA ALA A 396 -6.88 -21.08 -8.42
C ALA A 396 -7.65 -19.75 -8.46
N GLY A 397 -7.77 -19.04 -7.32
CA GLY A 397 -8.60 -17.86 -7.15
C GLY A 397 -10.09 -18.09 -7.41
N THR A 398 -10.58 -19.31 -7.16
CA THR A 398 -11.98 -19.72 -7.39
C THR A 398 -12.78 -19.95 -6.12
N ALA A 399 -12.12 -20.13 -4.98
CA ALA A 399 -12.77 -20.33 -3.68
C ALA A 399 -12.08 -19.50 -2.59
N SER A 400 -12.85 -19.12 -1.56
CA SER A 400 -12.34 -18.36 -0.42
C SER A 400 -11.54 -19.28 0.50
N VAL A 401 -10.37 -18.81 0.90
CA VAL A 401 -9.54 -19.33 1.99
C VAL A 401 -9.19 -18.10 2.82
N ALA A 402 -10.18 -17.62 3.57
CA ALA A 402 -10.24 -16.24 4.02
C ALA A 402 -9.04 -15.84 4.89
N ASN A 403 -8.46 -14.67 4.61
CA ASN A 403 -7.85 -13.86 5.66
C ASN A 403 -8.92 -12.99 6.33
N GLY A 404 -8.58 -12.34 7.46
CA GLY A 404 -9.34 -11.23 8.02
C GLY A 404 -9.34 -10.05 7.06
N THR A 405 -8.19 -9.41 6.88
CA THR A 405 -7.94 -8.37 5.87
C THR A 405 -6.99 -8.90 4.80
N GLY A 406 -7.21 -8.56 3.54
CA GLY A 406 -6.30 -8.96 2.46
C GLY A 406 -4.93 -8.29 2.58
N ILE A 407 -4.90 -6.96 2.39
CA ILE A 407 -3.69 -6.14 2.47
C ILE A 407 -3.95 -4.93 3.36
N TYR A 408 -3.05 -4.66 4.30
CA TYR A 408 -3.03 -3.49 5.14
C TYR A 408 -1.76 -2.69 4.88
N VAL A 409 -1.90 -1.40 4.57
CA VAL A 409 -0.78 -0.51 4.23
C VAL A 409 -0.83 0.72 5.13
N SER A 410 0.20 0.89 5.95
CA SER A 410 0.51 2.16 6.63
C SER A 410 1.74 2.85 6.06
N GLY A 411 2.54 2.14 5.25
CA GLY A 411 3.70 2.66 4.54
C GLY A 411 3.35 3.57 3.35
N TYR A 412 4.38 4.02 2.63
CA TYR A 412 4.26 4.99 1.54
C TYR A 412 4.93 4.52 0.24
N SER A 413 4.50 5.03 -0.91
CA SER A 413 5.08 4.73 -2.23
C SER A 413 5.13 3.24 -2.56
N ASN A 414 4.17 2.47 -2.04
CA ASN A 414 4.04 1.05 -2.35
C ASN A 414 3.10 0.86 -3.55
N THR A 415 3.32 -0.20 -4.32
CA THR A 415 2.49 -0.57 -5.47
C THR A 415 1.81 -1.91 -5.21
N ILE A 416 0.49 -1.92 -5.25
CA ILE A 416 -0.35 -3.12 -5.23
C ILE A 416 -0.85 -3.34 -6.65
N GLY A 417 -0.30 -4.35 -7.29
CA GLY A 417 -0.57 -4.77 -8.66
C GLY A 417 0.40 -4.15 -9.65
N GLY A 418 -0.11 -3.70 -10.79
CA GLY A 418 0.68 -3.13 -11.88
C GLY A 418 -0.12 -3.02 -13.17
N VAL A 419 0.55 -2.69 -14.27
CA VAL A 419 -0.11 -2.44 -15.56
C VAL A 419 -0.16 -3.67 -16.47
N THR A 420 0.50 -4.76 -16.09
CA THR A 420 0.51 -5.99 -16.88
C THR A 420 -0.43 -7.04 -16.31
N ALA A 421 -0.80 -8.02 -17.14
CA ALA A 421 -1.62 -9.14 -16.70
C ALA A 421 -0.95 -10.00 -15.61
N ALA A 422 0.38 -10.08 -15.62
CA ALA A 422 1.15 -10.83 -14.64
C ALA A 422 1.20 -10.12 -13.27
N ASP A 423 1.01 -8.80 -13.25
CA ASP A 423 1.05 -8.04 -12.01
C ASP A 423 -0.27 -8.10 -11.23
N ARG A 424 -1.35 -8.59 -11.84
CA ARG A 424 -2.70 -8.54 -11.25
C ARG A 424 -2.82 -9.44 -10.03
N ASN A 425 -3.06 -8.84 -8.86
CA ASN A 425 -3.46 -9.60 -7.69
C ASN A 425 -4.96 -9.92 -7.75
N VAL A 426 -5.32 -11.08 -7.18
CA VAL A 426 -6.71 -11.44 -6.84
C VAL A 426 -6.86 -11.30 -5.33
N ILE A 427 -7.57 -10.27 -4.87
CA ILE A 427 -7.72 -9.89 -3.47
C ILE A 427 -9.18 -10.05 -3.08
N SER A 428 -9.54 -11.27 -2.66
CA SER A 428 -10.94 -11.71 -2.64
C SER A 428 -11.18 -12.72 -1.52
N GLY A 429 -12.45 -12.94 -1.16
CA GLY A 429 -12.81 -13.96 -0.19
C GLY A 429 -12.37 -13.67 1.26
N ASN A 430 -11.90 -12.46 1.56
CA ASN A 430 -11.49 -12.06 2.91
C ASN A 430 -12.72 -11.85 3.81
N SER A 431 -12.61 -12.13 5.11
CA SER A 431 -13.70 -11.95 6.07
C SER A 431 -13.92 -10.49 6.51
N GLY A 432 -13.05 -9.58 6.07
CA GLY A 432 -13.11 -8.12 6.23
C GLY A 432 -12.80 -7.42 4.90
N ASN A 433 -11.95 -6.39 4.91
CA ASN A 433 -11.64 -5.57 3.74
C ASN A 433 -10.63 -6.27 2.78
N GLY A 434 -10.70 -5.92 1.51
CA GLY A 434 -9.70 -6.34 0.52
C GLY A 434 -8.36 -5.63 0.75
N VAL A 435 -8.35 -4.30 0.58
CA VAL A 435 -7.17 -3.44 0.79
C VAL A 435 -7.53 -2.31 1.75
N ILE A 436 -6.67 -2.04 2.73
CA ILE A 436 -6.75 -0.87 3.59
C ILE A 436 -5.49 -0.03 3.38
N LEU A 437 -5.66 1.22 2.96
CA LEU A 437 -4.64 2.26 2.93
C LEU A 437 -4.87 3.18 4.13
N ASN A 438 -4.21 2.84 5.23
CA ASN A 438 -4.30 3.62 6.45
C ASN A 438 -3.24 4.71 6.46
N GLY A 439 -3.70 5.95 6.55
CA GLY A 439 -2.87 7.12 6.71
C GLY A 439 -2.44 7.23 8.16
N ASN A 440 -1.16 7.00 8.38
CA ASN A 440 -0.41 7.76 9.36
C ASN A 440 0.61 8.55 8.54
N PRO A 441 0.31 9.79 8.09
CA PRO A 441 1.32 10.64 7.48
C PRO A 441 2.42 10.88 8.53
N LEU A 442 3.40 9.98 8.59
CA LEU A 442 4.52 9.96 9.53
C LEU A 442 4.15 10.52 10.92
N THR A 443 3.54 9.71 11.79
CA THR A 443 3.47 10.03 13.24
C THR A 443 4.84 10.30 13.86
N SER A 444 5.90 9.95 13.13
CA SER A 444 7.29 10.24 13.42
C SER A 444 7.79 11.61 12.96
N LEU A 445 6.97 12.54 12.44
CA LEU A 445 7.41 13.93 12.22
C LEU A 445 7.51 14.67 13.57
N THR A 446 8.38 14.15 14.43
CA THR A 446 8.62 14.57 15.80
C THR A 446 10.01 15.16 15.97
N THR A 447 10.80 15.17 14.88
CA THR A 447 12.17 15.68 14.86
C THR A 447 12.49 16.44 13.57
N VAL A 448 13.46 17.33 13.65
CA VAL A 448 14.06 18.02 12.52
C VAL A 448 14.74 17.03 11.57
N ALA A 449 15.27 15.91 12.06
CA ALA A 449 15.85 14.86 11.22
C ALA A 449 14.81 14.24 10.29
N THR A 450 13.60 13.96 10.79
CA THR A 450 12.49 13.48 9.95
C THR A 450 11.97 14.53 8.98
N ALA A 451 11.98 15.81 9.37
CA ALA A 451 11.72 16.91 8.45
C ALA A 451 12.77 16.97 7.32
N ASP A 452 14.05 16.81 7.63
CA ASP A 452 15.12 16.77 6.63
C ASP A 452 14.96 15.60 5.64
N LYS A 453 14.48 14.45 6.11
CA LYS A 453 14.16 13.32 5.23
C LYS A 453 13.00 13.65 4.27
N LEU A 454 11.96 14.38 4.70
CA LEU A 454 10.90 14.88 3.82
C LEU A 454 11.45 15.89 2.79
N LEU A 455 12.24 16.87 3.26
CA LEU A 455 12.83 17.93 2.44
C LEU A 455 13.81 17.39 1.38
N SER A 456 14.51 16.30 1.69
CA SER A 456 15.46 15.66 0.75
C SER A 456 14.80 14.62 -0.18
N GLY A 457 13.50 14.35 -0.02
CA GLY A 457 12.78 13.33 -0.77
C GLY A 457 13.07 11.90 -0.34
N GLN A 458 13.76 11.70 0.79
CA GLN A 458 13.96 10.37 1.40
C GLN A 458 12.66 9.82 1.98
N LEU A 459 11.73 10.70 2.39
CA LEU A 459 10.34 10.34 2.72
C LEU A 459 9.39 10.93 1.68
N SER A 460 8.34 10.19 1.36
CA SER A 460 7.34 10.64 0.38
C SER A 460 6.58 11.86 0.87
N SER A 461 6.52 12.89 0.02
CA SER A 461 5.82 14.13 0.30
C SER A 461 5.16 14.73 -0.94
N THR A 462 4.12 15.53 -0.72
CA THR A 462 3.65 16.54 -1.69
C THR A 462 4.17 17.91 -1.28
N MET A 463 4.32 18.82 -2.25
CA MET A 463 4.90 20.14 -2.01
C MET A 463 3.95 21.25 -2.40
N ALA A 464 3.92 22.31 -1.59
CA ALA A 464 3.35 23.60 -1.94
C ALA A 464 4.42 24.68 -1.79
N THR A 465 4.46 25.66 -2.70
CA THR A 465 5.46 26.74 -2.68
C THR A 465 4.78 28.10 -2.64
N GLY A 466 5.40 29.05 -1.94
CA GLY A 466 4.98 30.44 -1.89
C GLY A 466 6.16 31.36 -1.55
N ALA A 467 5.86 32.65 -1.39
CA ALA A 467 6.83 33.63 -0.92
C ALA A 467 6.19 34.58 0.09
N ILE A 468 6.92 34.91 1.15
CA ILE A 468 6.46 35.83 2.21
C ILE A 468 7.45 36.98 2.39
N ALA A 469 6.94 38.14 2.80
CA ALA A 469 7.75 39.34 3.02
C ALA A 469 8.32 39.42 4.44
N GLN A 470 7.67 38.75 5.40
CA GLN A 470 8.06 38.70 6.80
C GLN A 470 7.97 37.25 7.28
N ALA A 471 8.93 36.82 8.11
CA ALA A 471 9.09 35.45 8.55
C ALA A 471 8.12 35.06 9.68
N ASP A 472 6.83 35.11 9.37
CA ASP A 472 5.73 34.87 10.30
C ASP A 472 4.62 34.11 9.54
N LEU A 473 4.49 32.83 9.86
CA LEU A 473 3.58 31.88 9.22
C LEU A 473 2.57 31.36 10.24
N ASP A 474 1.29 31.35 9.86
CA ASP A 474 0.18 30.95 10.73
C ASP A 474 -0.81 30.04 9.99
N ASP A 475 -1.26 29.01 10.72
CA ASP A 475 -2.35 28.13 10.30
C ASP A 475 -3.70 28.74 10.74
N PHE A 476 -4.36 29.40 9.80
CA PHE A 476 -5.61 30.16 10.03
C PHE A 476 -6.80 29.33 10.56
N THR A 477 -6.67 28.01 10.70
CA THR A 477 -7.73 27.14 11.21
C THR A 477 -7.82 27.12 12.75
N ALA A 478 -6.84 27.67 13.47
CA ALA A 478 -6.86 27.91 14.92
C ALA A 478 -6.43 29.34 15.28
N GLN A 479 -6.87 29.89 16.41
CA GLN A 479 -6.66 31.31 16.75
C GLN A 479 -5.19 31.63 17.07
N SER A 480 -4.50 32.31 16.13
CA SER A 480 -3.36 33.24 16.34
C SER A 480 -2.24 32.75 17.27
N VAL A 481 -1.37 31.88 16.77
CA VAL A 481 -0.27 31.32 17.56
C VAL A 481 1.04 32.08 17.28
N GLY A 482 1.37 33.08 18.11
CA GLY A 482 2.57 33.92 17.86
C GLY A 482 2.79 35.10 18.82
N ASN A 483 3.97 35.72 18.74
CA ASN A 483 4.33 36.97 19.42
C ASN A 483 4.09 38.21 18.55
N TRP A 484 3.92 38.04 17.24
CA TRP A 484 3.68 39.13 16.29
C TRP A 484 2.24 39.10 15.77
N THR A 485 1.77 40.24 15.25
CA THR A 485 0.40 40.37 14.74
C THR A 485 0.30 40.13 13.23
N ILE A 486 1.38 39.71 12.56
CA ILE A 486 1.49 39.69 11.10
C ILE A 486 1.43 38.26 10.59
N ASN A 487 0.24 37.74 10.33
CA ASN A 487 0.10 36.32 10.03
C ASN A 487 0.08 36.08 8.50
N ASN A 488 1.11 35.46 7.94
CA ASN A 488 1.07 35.01 6.54
C ASN A 488 0.49 33.58 6.46
N PRO A 489 -0.36 33.27 5.45
CA PRO A 489 -0.83 31.91 5.23
C PRO A 489 0.34 30.97 4.95
N ILE A 490 0.23 29.76 5.49
CA ILE A 490 1.08 28.65 5.09
C ILE A 490 0.75 28.28 3.63
N PRO A 491 1.72 28.27 2.70
CA PRO A 491 1.48 27.80 1.33
C PRO A 491 0.93 26.37 1.35
N GLY A 492 -0.23 26.14 0.72
CA GLY A 492 -0.92 24.85 0.77
C GLY A 492 -1.96 24.69 1.89
N GLY A 493 -2.07 25.66 2.80
CA GLY A 493 -3.20 25.75 3.75
C GLY A 493 -2.96 25.20 5.16
N GLY A 494 -1.72 24.81 5.53
CA GLY A 494 -1.42 24.33 6.88
C GLY A 494 -1.96 22.92 7.19
N GLY A 495 -2.22 22.62 8.46
CA GLY A 495 -2.75 21.34 8.97
C GLY A 495 -1.84 20.64 9.98
N ASP A 496 -1.82 19.31 9.94
CA ASP A 496 -0.93 18.47 10.76
C ASP A 496 0.11 17.76 9.86
N PHE A 497 1.19 17.24 10.45
CA PHE A 497 2.19 16.38 9.79
C PHE A 497 2.86 16.96 8.53
N TYR A 498 3.26 18.23 8.58
CA TYR A 498 4.02 18.88 7.50
C TYR A 498 5.32 19.50 8.00
N ALA A 499 6.28 19.65 7.08
CA ALA A 499 7.50 20.41 7.31
C ALA A 499 7.55 21.65 6.42
N VAL A 500 8.03 22.77 6.93
CA VAL A 500 8.22 24.02 6.19
C VAL A 500 9.71 24.26 6.04
N LYS A 501 10.11 24.73 4.85
CA LYS A 501 11.42 25.31 4.59
C LYS A 501 11.24 26.74 4.09
N GLY A 502 11.54 27.71 4.94
CA GLY A 502 11.78 29.10 4.55
C GLY A 502 13.25 29.29 4.17
N ALA A 503 13.54 29.90 3.04
CA ALA A 503 14.90 30.22 2.61
C ALA A 503 14.97 31.65 2.08
N GLY A 504 16.04 32.36 2.42
CA GLY A 504 16.21 33.74 2.03
C GLY A 504 17.63 34.26 2.27
N THR A 505 17.79 35.56 2.12
CA THR A 505 19.07 36.24 2.20
C THR A 505 18.98 37.44 3.13
N LEU A 506 19.92 37.57 4.06
CA LEU A 506 20.08 38.69 4.98
C LEU A 506 21.25 39.57 4.53
N LEU A 507 21.05 40.88 4.50
CA LEU A 507 22.12 41.87 4.38
C LEU A 507 22.49 42.36 5.77
N VAL A 508 23.73 42.08 6.19
CA VAL A 508 24.32 42.60 7.41
C VAL A 508 25.14 43.84 7.05
N ASN A 509 24.63 45.02 7.40
CA ASN A 509 25.29 46.32 7.19
C ASN A 509 26.38 46.60 8.24
N ILE A 510 26.27 46.00 9.43
CA ILE A 510 27.22 46.20 10.54
C ILE A 510 27.64 44.83 11.07
N ALA A 511 28.92 44.49 10.96
CA ALA A 511 29.45 43.26 11.53
C ALA A 511 29.24 43.24 13.05
N GLY A 512 28.83 42.10 13.61
CA GLY A 512 28.59 41.99 15.04
C GLY A 512 27.86 40.70 15.44
N THR A 513 27.60 40.59 16.74
CA THR A 513 26.77 39.51 17.29
C THR A 513 25.30 39.83 17.08
N TYR A 514 24.54 38.85 16.62
CA TYR A 514 23.09 38.91 16.45
C TYR A 514 22.44 37.76 17.20
N SER A 515 21.31 38.04 17.83
CA SER A 515 20.45 37.04 18.45
C SER A 515 19.24 36.76 17.57
N PHE A 516 18.92 35.49 17.41
CA PHE A 516 17.73 35.02 16.73
C PHE A 516 16.81 34.32 17.73
N ALA A 517 15.51 34.57 17.60
CA ALA A 517 14.47 33.89 18.34
C ALA A 517 13.58 33.15 17.34
N LEU A 518 13.49 31.83 17.53
CA LEU A 518 12.75 30.91 16.69
C LEU A 518 11.48 30.47 17.43
N GLY A 519 10.35 31.06 17.04
CA GLY A 519 9.02 30.66 17.47
C GLY A 519 8.56 29.47 16.63
N SER A 520 8.15 28.39 17.29
CA SER A 520 7.50 27.26 16.63
C SER A 520 6.53 26.57 17.56
N ASP A 521 5.34 26.26 17.05
CA ASP A 521 4.58 25.08 17.47
C ASP A 521 5.32 23.85 16.93
N ASP A 522 5.55 22.87 17.79
CA ASP A 522 6.53 21.79 17.64
C ASP A 522 7.98 22.27 17.39
N GLY A 523 8.74 21.57 16.53
CA GLY A 523 10.18 21.74 16.41
C GLY A 523 10.61 22.51 15.18
N SER A 524 11.80 23.12 15.28
CA SER A 524 12.32 24.00 14.25
C SER A 524 13.84 24.17 14.36
N ARG A 525 14.45 24.59 13.25
CA ARG A 525 15.88 24.88 13.14
C ARG A 525 16.12 26.09 12.26
N LEU A 526 17.05 26.93 12.66
CA LEU A 526 17.62 28.01 11.85
C LEU A 526 19.09 27.72 11.58
N ARG A 527 19.49 27.87 10.31
CA ARG A 527 20.90 27.98 9.92
C ARG A 527 21.17 29.29 9.20
N ILE A 528 22.38 29.81 9.39
CA ILE A 528 22.91 30.97 8.65
C ILE A 528 24.25 30.55 8.04
N ASP A 529 24.39 30.73 6.73
CA ASP A 529 25.49 30.24 5.90
C ASP A 529 25.79 28.74 6.12
N GLY A 530 24.72 27.95 6.27
CA GLY A 530 24.81 26.51 6.55
C GLY A 530 25.20 26.15 7.99
N ASN A 531 25.50 27.12 8.85
CA ASN A 531 25.82 26.88 10.26
C ASN A 531 24.56 26.92 11.12
N GLN A 532 24.34 25.91 11.96
CA GLN A 532 23.19 25.86 12.86
C GLN A 532 23.30 26.94 13.95
N VAL A 533 22.30 27.83 14.00
CA VAL A 533 22.23 28.95 14.96
C VAL A 533 21.22 28.65 16.07
N VAL A 534 20.06 28.09 15.71
CA VAL A 534 18.99 27.73 16.64
C VAL A 534 18.48 26.34 16.28
N ILE A 535 18.21 25.51 17.29
CA ILE A 535 17.48 24.25 17.11
C ILE A 535 16.60 23.99 18.33
N TYR A 536 15.36 23.61 18.08
CA TYR A 536 14.49 22.94 19.04
C TYR A 536 13.93 21.69 18.36
N ASP A 537 14.23 20.52 18.91
CA ASP A 537 14.03 19.24 18.25
C ASP A 537 13.15 18.31 19.09
N ALA A 538 11.94 18.78 19.39
CA ALA A 538 10.91 18.02 20.10
C ALA A 538 9.51 18.61 19.82
N PRO A 539 8.43 17.81 19.93
CA PRO A 539 7.06 18.33 19.91
C PRO A 539 6.77 19.24 21.11
N ARG A 540 6.02 20.32 20.91
CA ARG A 540 5.60 21.29 21.93
C ARG A 540 4.43 22.13 21.42
N ALA A 541 3.65 22.73 22.32
CA ALA A 541 2.87 23.91 21.95
C ALA A 541 3.80 25.08 21.58
N PHE A 542 3.31 26.06 20.83
CA PHE A 542 4.10 27.22 20.41
C PHE A 542 5.02 27.79 21.51
N GLY A 543 6.31 27.80 21.23
CA GLY A 543 7.35 28.26 22.12
C GLY A 543 8.51 28.91 21.37
N VAL A 544 9.35 29.65 22.09
CA VAL A 544 10.48 30.38 21.50
C VAL A 544 11.81 29.78 21.95
N THR A 545 12.73 29.59 21.01
CA THR A 545 14.11 29.15 21.28
C THR A 545 15.09 30.18 20.74
N TYR A 546 16.12 30.48 21.53
CA TYR A 546 17.08 31.55 21.22
C TYR A 546 18.42 30.98 20.77
N GLY A 547 19.12 31.71 19.91
CA GLY A 547 20.51 31.43 19.56
C GLY A 547 21.23 32.69 19.13
N THR A 548 22.55 32.64 19.12
CA THR A 548 23.39 33.79 18.75
C THR A 548 24.43 33.39 17.73
N VAL A 549 24.78 34.32 16.83
CA VAL A 549 25.82 34.13 15.82
C VAL A 549 26.54 35.46 15.59
N THR A 550 27.84 35.39 15.32
CA THR A 550 28.62 36.57 14.88
C THR A 550 28.62 36.60 13.36
N LEU A 551 28.16 37.69 12.76
CA LEU A 551 28.08 37.87 11.31
C LEU A 551 29.03 38.99 10.88
N SER A 552 29.72 38.77 9.76
CA SER A 552 30.46 39.83 9.06
C SER A 552 29.50 40.83 8.43
N ALA A 553 30.01 42.00 8.04
CA ALA A 553 29.25 42.85 7.12
C ALA A 553 29.22 42.20 5.74
N GLY A 554 28.06 42.16 5.09
CA GLY A 554 27.86 41.50 3.81
C GLY A 554 26.56 40.71 3.74
N THR A 555 26.44 39.91 2.69
CA THR A 555 25.26 39.09 2.42
C THR A 555 25.44 37.70 3.04
N HIS A 556 24.41 37.25 3.76
CA HIS A 556 24.35 35.97 4.45
C HIS A 556 23.10 35.20 4.02
N THR A 557 23.20 33.90 3.83
CA THR A 557 22.05 33.05 3.50
C THR A 557 21.44 32.46 4.76
N PHE A 558 20.13 32.18 4.75
CA PHE A 558 19.51 31.42 5.82
C PHE A 558 18.56 30.35 5.30
N ASP A 559 18.50 29.23 6.02
CA ASP A 559 17.41 28.25 5.95
C ASP A 559 16.75 28.10 7.31
N TRP A 560 15.43 28.15 7.27
CA TRP A 560 14.55 28.00 8.42
C TRP A 560 13.65 26.80 8.16
N VAL A 561 13.82 25.76 8.96
CA VAL A 561 13.00 24.57 8.92
C VAL A 561 12.09 24.55 10.14
N GLY A 562 10.80 24.30 9.92
CA GLY A 562 9.82 24.00 10.97
C GLY A 562 9.12 22.68 10.64
N TYR A 563 8.64 21.96 11.64
CA TYR A 563 7.74 20.83 11.43
C TYR A 563 6.58 20.89 12.41
N GLN A 564 5.43 20.43 11.96
CA GLN A 564 4.20 20.31 12.73
C GLN A 564 3.80 18.86 12.82
N GLN A 565 3.64 18.33 14.03
CA GLN A 565 3.07 17.01 14.30
C GLN A 565 1.55 17.11 14.40
N GLY A 566 1.00 18.07 15.16
CA GLY A 566 -0.45 18.22 15.26
C GLY A 566 -0.94 19.45 16.02
N GLY A 567 -2.17 19.88 15.74
CA GLY A 567 -2.78 21.09 16.31
C GLY A 567 -2.60 22.31 15.41
N GLY A 568 -3.00 23.50 15.90
CA GLY A 568 -2.76 24.74 15.16
C GLY A 568 -1.26 25.06 15.14
N ALA A 569 -0.74 25.46 13.97
CA ALA A 569 0.68 25.68 13.80
C ALA A 569 1.03 27.16 13.61
N GLY A 570 2.12 27.59 14.25
CA GLY A 570 2.70 28.92 14.08
C GLY A 570 4.22 28.82 14.00
N PHE A 571 4.82 29.53 13.04
CA PHE A 571 6.27 29.60 12.90
C PHE A 571 6.69 31.07 12.78
N GLU A 572 7.60 31.52 13.65
CA GLU A 572 8.13 32.89 13.66
C GLU A 572 9.66 32.91 13.69
N LEU A 573 10.28 33.78 12.91
CA LEU A 573 11.71 34.06 13.00
C LEU A 573 11.95 35.54 13.31
N SER A 574 12.52 35.79 14.49
CA SER A 574 12.83 37.14 14.99
C SER A 574 14.34 37.35 15.15
N VAL A 575 14.77 38.62 15.08
CA VAL A 575 16.17 39.03 15.20
C VAL A 575 16.33 40.26 16.11
N ALA A 576 17.44 40.31 16.84
CA ALA A 576 17.90 41.45 17.62
C ALA A 576 19.43 41.61 17.50
N ALA A 577 19.93 42.83 17.51
CA ALA A 577 21.37 43.09 17.58
C ALA A 577 21.92 42.82 18.99
N GLY A 578 23.14 42.32 19.07
CA GLY A 578 23.79 41.92 20.33
C GLY A 578 23.32 40.56 20.85
N THR A 579 23.70 40.27 22.10
CA THR A 579 23.25 39.07 22.83
C THR A 579 21.96 39.39 23.58
N ASN A 580 20.86 38.74 23.21
CA ASN A 580 19.53 38.96 23.76
C ASN A 580 18.80 37.63 23.95
N THR A 581 18.28 37.41 25.16
CA THR A 581 17.46 36.24 25.53
C THR A 581 16.18 36.67 26.27
N SER A 582 15.84 37.96 26.21
CA SER A 582 14.60 38.49 26.78
C SER A 582 13.39 38.08 25.93
N ALA A 583 12.19 38.12 26.53
CA ALA A 583 10.95 37.80 25.82
C ALA A 583 10.81 38.64 24.53
N VAL A 584 10.43 37.95 23.43
CA VAL A 584 10.28 38.53 22.10
C VAL A 584 9.22 39.63 22.15
N SER A 585 9.66 40.87 21.97
CA SER A 585 8.79 42.04 21.87
C SER A 585 9.54 43.21 21.24
N ALA A 586 8.81 44.06 20.53
CA ALA A 586 9.37 45.29 19.96
C ALA A 586 9.99 46.22 21.04
N ALA A 587 9.46 46.18 22.27
CA ALA A 587 9.93 46.98 23.40
C ALA A 587 11.37 46.63 23.82
N ASN A 588 11.78 45.37 23.65
CA ASN A 588 13.10 44.87 24.04
C ASN A 588 14.06 44.69 22.85
N GLY A 589 13.76 45.34 21.72
CA GLY A 589 14.65 45.39 20.55
C GLY A 589 14.54 44.21 19.57
N TRP A 590 13.64 43.25 19.80
CA TRP A 590 13.32 42.18 18.84
C TRP A 590 12.48 42.70 17.68
N ARG A 591 12.62 42.08 16.50
CA ARG A 591 11.75 42.26 15.33
C ARG A 591 11.61 40.98 14.54
N VAL A 592 10.48 40.77 13.86
CA VAL A 592 10.33 39.71 12.85
C VAL A 592 11.30 39.96 11.68
N VAL A 593 11.96 38.93 11.18
CA VAL A 593 12.82 39.03 10.00
C VAL A 593 11.96 39.47 8.81
N GLY A 594 12.32 40.60 8.19
CA GLY A 594 11.55 41.24 7.11
C GLY A 594 10.90 42.57 7.52
N ASP A 595 10.77 42.87 8.83
CA ASP A 595 10.35 44.20 9.30
C ASP A 595 11.51 45.21 9.29
N ASN A 596 11.52 46.10 8.30
CA ASN A 596 12.55 47.13 8.10
C ASN A 596 12.14 48.52 8.62
N THR A 597 11.07 48.64 9.42
CA THR A 597 10.43 49.93 9.72
C THR A 597 11.11 50.79 10.80
N LEU A 598 12.22 50.33 11.42
CA LEU A 598 12.89 51.05 12.52
C LEU A 598 14.41 51.21 12.29
N PRO A 599 14.99 52.40 12.59
CA PRO A 599 16.38 52.72 12.26
C PRO A 599 17.39 52.03 13.20
N GLY A 600 18.36 51.28 12.63
CA GLY A 600 19.65 51.05 13.29
C GLY A 600 20.10 49.61 13.60
N ASN A 601 19.42 48.56 13.13
CA ASN A 601 19.71 47.19 13.61
C ASN A 601 20.81 46.43 12.84
N GLY A 602 21.47 47.01 11.83
CA GLY A 602 22.62 46.38 11.19
C GLY A 602 22.34 45.11 10.35
N ILE A 603 21.11 44.59 10.32
CA ILE A 603 20.69 43.39 9.54
C ILE A 603 19.30 43.58 8.91
N GLN A 604 19.11 43.15 7.66
CA GLN A 604 17.86 43.31 6.89
C GLN A 604 17.62 42.12 5.94
N LEU A 605 16.36 41.80 5.64
CA LEU A 605 16.02 40.83 4.57
C LEU A 605 16.27 41.45 3.18
N GLN A 606 16.92 40.71 2.29
CA GLN A 606 17.03 41.04 0.86
C GLN A 606 16.04 40.19 0.06
N GLY A 607 15.08 40.85 -0.61
CA GLY A 607 14.04 40.17 -1.40
C GLY A 607 12.93 39.60 -0.52
N SER A 608 12.31 38.51 -0.99
CA SER A 608 11.30 37.74 -0.26
C SER A 608 11.89 36.44 0.29
N ILE A 609 11.19 35.85 1.26
CA ILE A 609 11.51 34.52 1.77
C ILE A 609 10.76 33.51 0.90
N ALA A 610 11.48 32.63 0.22
CA ALA A 610 10.87 31.51 -0.49
C ALA A 610 10.46 30.45 0.54
N VAL A 611 9.20 30.03 0.49
CA VAL A 611 8.63 29.05 1.41
C VAL A 611 8.21 27.82 0.62
N THR A 612 8.72 26.65 1.00
CA THR A 612 8.25 25.36 0.49
C THR A 612 7.72 24.55 1.66
N VAL A 613 6.51 24.03 1.54
CA VAL A 613 5.84 23.20 2.53
C VAL A 613 5.78 21.77 1.98
N TYR A 614 6.25 20.82 2.78
CA TYR A 614 6.30 19.40 2.48
C TYR A 614 5.28 18.69 3.35
N TYR A 615 4.20 18.23 2.74
CA TYR A 615 3.19 17.43 3.40
C TYR A 615 3.60 15.97 3.28
N SER A 616 3.65 15.25 4.39
CA SER A 616 3.84 13.80 4.34
C SER A 616 2.71 13.18 3.51
N ALA A 617 3.06 12.39 2.50
CA ALA A 617 2.10 11.80 1.57
C ALA A 617 2.36 10.32 1.39
N ALA A 618 1.29 9.54 1.43
CA ALA A 618 1.38 8.09 1.31
C ALA A 618 1.75 7.69 -0.12
N LYS A 619 1.15 8.27 -1.16
CA LYS A 619 1.47 7.96 -2.58
C LYS A 619 1.50 6.47 -2.90
N ASN A 620 0.67 5.66 -2.24
CA ASN A 620 0.51 4.26 -2.61
C ASN A 620 -0.35 4.15 -3.87
N VAL A 621 -0.06 3.15 -4.70
CA VAL A 621 -0.77 2.89 -5.95
C VAL A 621 -1.42 1.51 -5.86
N VAL A 622 -2.73 1.43 -6.13
CA VAL A 622 -3.45 0.17 -6.31
C VAL A 622 -3.85 0.11 -7.78
N ALA A 623 -3.20 -0.71 -8.60
CA ALA A 623 -3.41 -0.75 -10.05
C ALA A 623 -3.55 -2.18 -10.58
N GLY A 624 -4.47 -2.41 -11.52
CA GLY A 624 -4.61 -3.68 -12.24
C GLY A 624 -5.18 -4.85 -11.43
N ASN A 625 -5.70 -4.63 -10.23
CA ASN A 625 -6.12 -5.73 -9.35
C ASN A 625 -7.56 -6.19 -9.59
N TYR A 626 -7.85 -7.45 -9.27
CA TYR A 626 -9.21 -7.96 -9.13
C TYR A 626 -9.54 -8.08 -7.64
N ILE A 627 -10.53 -7.31 -7.19
CA ILE A 627 -10.86 -7.16 -5.77
C ILE A 627 -12.34 -7.51 -5.56
N GLY A 628 -12.60 -8.60 -4.83
CA GLY A 628 -13.94 -9.12 -4.54
C GLY A 628 -14.51 -10.07 -5.60
N THR A 629 -13.73 -10.43 -6.61
CA THR A 629 -14.12 -11.35 -7.70
C THR A 629 -13.22 -12.58 -7.75
N ASN A 630 -13.65 -13.62 -8.48
CA ASN A 630 -12.78 -14.75 -8.81
C ASN A 630 -11.63 -14.31 -9.75
N ALA A 631 -10.64 -15.17 -9.95
CA ALA A 631 -9.49 -14.88 -10.82
C ALA A 631 -9.85 -14.54 -12.28
N ALA A 632 -11.02 -14.98 -12.74
CA ALA A 632 -11.53 -14.66 -14.08
C ALA A 632 -12.25 -13.30 -14.15
N GLY A 633 -12.57 -12.68 -13.01
CA GLY A 633 -13.35 -11.44 -12.93
C GLY A 633 -14.81 -11.59 -13.37
N THR A 634 -15.34 -12.82 -13.41
CA THR A 634 -16.68 -13.14 -13.93
C THR A 634 -17.70 -13.47 -12.86
N ALA A 635 -17.27 -13.74 -11.63
CA ALA A 635 -18.15 -14.06 -10.50
C ALA A 635 -17.64 -13.43 -9.20
N ALA A 636 -18.56 -13.14 -8.29
CA ALA A 636 -18.23 -12.57 -7.00
C ALA A 636 -17.57 -13.64 -6.12
N LEU A 637 -16.46 -13.25 -5.49
CA LEU A 637 -15.82 -13.96 -4.41
C LEU A 637 -15.57 -12.94 -3.32
N ALA A 638 -16.66 -12.56 -2.66
CA ALA A 638 -16.74 -11.32 -1.92
C ALA A 638 -15.71 -11.21 -0.80
N ASN A 639 -15.05 -10.05 -0.71
CA ASN A 639 -14.59 -9.57 0.60
C ASN A 639 -15.84 -9.15 1.40
N ARG A 640 -15.92 -9.52 2.67
CA ARG A 640 -17.09 -9.21 3.50
C ARG A 640 -17.17 -7.74 3.92
N GLY A 641 -16.09 -6.99 3.79
CA GLY A 641 -16.02 -5.54 4.00
C GLY A 641 -15.91 -4.76 2.68
N VAL A 642 -15.17 -3.66 2.72
CA VAL A 642 -14.89 -2.78 1.59
C VAL A 642 -13.84 -3.40 0.66
N GLY A 643 -13.94 -3.14 -0.65
CA GLY A 643 -12.91 -3.52 -1.61
C GLY A 643 -11.58 -2.80 -1.33
N VAL A 644 -11.57 -1.47 -1.42
CA VAL A 644 -10.43 -0.60 -1.06
C VAL A 644 -10.88 0.49 -0.09
N ASP A 645 -10.26 0.53 1.10
CA ASP A 645 -10.58 1.48 2.17
C ASP A 645 -9.41 2.43 2.42
N ILE A 646 -9.61 3.74 2.23
CA ILE A 646 -8.62 4.79 2.45
C ILE A 646 -9.02 5.60 3.68
N VAL A 647 -8.21 5.53 4.73
CA VAL A 647 -8.53 6.12 6.04
C VAL A 647 -7.43 7.08 6.46
N GLY A 648 -7.71 8.37 6.58
CA GLY A 648 -6.76 9.40 7.00
C GLY A 648 -5.50 9.55 6.12
N SER A 649 -5.50 9.01 4.91
CA SER A 649 -4.32 8.92 4.03
C SER A 649 -4.38 9.88 2.86
N THR A 650 -3.24 10.45 2.45
CA THR A 650 -3.18 11.44 1.37
C THR A 650 -2.33 11.02 0.19
N GLY A 651 -2.75 11.42 -1.01
CA GLY A 651 -1.98 11.27 -2.24
C GLY A 651 -1.98 9.88 -2.86
N ASN A 652 -2.88 8.97 -2.45
CA ASN A 652 -2.93 7.61 -3.02
C ASN A 652 -3.67 7.58 -4.37
N THR A 653 -3.31 6.63 -5.23
CA THR A 653 -3.97 6.40 -6.52
C THR A 653 -4.59 5.01 -6.56
N ILE A 654 -5.89 4.93 -6.82
CA ILE A 654 -6.61 3.70 -7.09
C ILE A 654 -6.91 3.68 -8.59
N GLY A 655 -6.15 2.87 -9.32
CA GLY A 655 -6.21 2.67 -10.75
C GLY A 655 -5.07 3.38 -11.47
N GLY A 656 -5.38 4.18 -12.49
CA GLY A 656 -4.41 5.00 -13.21
C GLY A 656 -4.78 5.32 -14.65
N SER A 657 -3.96 6.17 -15.28
CA SER A 657 -4.19 6.72 -16.63
C SER A 657 -3.84 5.80 -17.81
N VAL A 658 -3.71 4.49 -17.58
CA VAL A 658 -3.52 3.49 -18.65
C VAL A 658 -4.45 2.29 -18.43
N ALA A 659 -4.96 1.70 -19.51
CA ALA A 659 -5.94 0.60 -19.42
C ALA A 659 -5.45 -0.61 -18.61
N GLY A 660 -4.14 -0.86 -18.57
CA GLY A 660 -3.53 -1.91 -17.75
C GLY A 660 -3.60 -1.65 -16.24
N ALA A 661 -3.68 -0.39 -15.81
CA ALA A 661 -3.77 0.02 -14.40
C ALA A 661 -5.18 -0.15 -13.83
N ARG A 662 -6.18 -0.47 -14.66
CA ARG A 662 -7.58 -0.62 -14.26
C ARG A 662 -7.77 -1.71 -13.22
N ASN A 663 -8.27 -1.34 -12.03
CA ASN A 663 -8.78 -2.33 -11.10
C ASN A 663 -10.21 -2.74 -11.47
N LEU A 664 -10.55 -3.99 -11.20
CA LEU A 664 -11.90 -4.53 -11.14
C LEU A 664 -12.29 -4.67 -9.67
N ILE A 665 -13.12 -3.76 -9.15
CA ILE A 665 -13.51 -3.68 -7.74
C ILE A 665 -14.99 -3.97 -7.64
N SER A 666 -15.34 -5.25 -7.47
CA SER A 666 -16.70 -5.75 -7.69
C SER A 666 -17.01 -6.93 -6.78
N GLY A 667 -18.29 -7.15 -6.49
CA GLY A 667 -18.76 -8.27 -5.67
C GLY A 667 -18.40 -8.19 -4.17
N ASN A 668 -17.88 -7.06 -3.69
CA ASN A 668 -17.63 -6.86 -2.25
C ASN A 668 -18.95 -6.64 -1.49
N LEU A 669 -19.04 -7.06 -0.23
CA LEU A 669 -20.27 -6.88 0.55
C LEU A 669 -20.44 -5.46 1.09
N GLY A 670 -19.33 -4.74 1.34
CA GLY A 670 -19.31 -3.29 1.61
C GLY A 670 -19.11 -2.47 0.34
N ASP A 671 -18.62 -1.24 0.49
CA ASP A 671 -18.35 -0.34 -0.63
C ASP A 671 -17.26 -0.90 -1.56
N GLY A 672 -17.29 -0.53 -2.84
CA GLY A 672 -16.17 -0.79 -3.73
C GLY A 672 -14.93 -0.04 -3.25
N VAL A 673 -15.04 1.29 -3.12
CA VAL A 673 -13.98 2.17 -2.61
C VAL A 673 -14.55 3.10 -1.54
N LEU A 674 -13.91 3.16 -0.37
CA LEU A 674 -14.25 4.06 0.73
C LEU A 674 -13.11 5.06 0.97
N LEU A 675 -13.42 6.35 1.10
CA LEU A 675 -12.53 7.42 1.52
C LEU A 675 -13.12 8.07 2.77
N THR A 676 -12.44 7.93 3.91
CA THR A 676 -13.03 8.31 5.20
C THR A 676 -12.02 8.95 6.16
N GLY A 677 -12.50 9.91 6.95
CA GLY A 677 -11.73 10.58 7.99
C GLY A 677 -11.02 11.85 7.51
N ALA A 678 -10.82 12.79 8.43
CA ALA A 678 -10.02 13.98 8.19
C ALA A 678 -8.57 13.59 7.81
N GLY A 679 -7.94 14.37 6.93
CA GLY A 679 -6.63 14.04 6.37
C GLY A 679 -6.67 13.15 5.12
N THR A 680 -7.82 12.50 4.82
CA THR A 680 -8.03 11.79 3.56
C THR A 680 -8.22 12.77 2.41
N THR A 681 -7.11 13.19 1.81
CA THR A 681 -7.08 14.25 0.80
C THR A 681 -6.15 13.93 -0.35
N GLN A 682 -6.36 14.57 -1.51
CA GLN A 682 -5.51 14.39 -2.70
C GLN A 682 -5.43 12.92 -3.17
N ASN A 683 -6.38 12.08 -2.80
CA ASN A 683 -6.47 10.72 -3.34
C ASN A 683 -7.20 10.77 -4.68
N VAL A 684 -6.76 9.91 -5.60
CA VAL A 684 -7.31 9.79 -6.94
C VAL A 684 -7.88 8.38 -7.10
N VAL A 685 -9.11 8.28 -7.58
CA VAL A 685 -9.73 7.02 -8.01
C VAL A 685 -10.02 7.17 -9.50
N ASP A 686 -9.20 6.60 -10.37
CA ASP A 686 -9.25 6.79 -11.82
C ASP A 686 -9.08 5.48 -12.60
N GLY A 687 -9.76 5.36 -13.73
CA GLY A 687 -9.60 4.24 -14.66
C GLY A 687 -10.15 2.90 -14.17
N ASN A 688 -10.96 2.85 -13.10
CA ASN A 688 -11.46 1.63 -12.48
C ASN A 688 -12.80 1.15 -13.05
N TRP A 689 -13.06 -0.15 -12.88
CA TRP A 689 -14.38 -0.75 -13.03
C TRP A 689 -14.91 -1.17 -11.67
N ILE A 690 -16.03 -0.58 -11.25
CA ILE A 690 -16.57 -0.70 -9.90
C ILE A 690 -18.04 -1.15 -9.98
N GLY A 691 -18.30 -2.38 -9.54
CA GLY A 691 -19.64 -2.99 -9.53
C GLY A 691 -20.07 -3.64 -10.85
N VAL A 692 -19.17 -3.74 -11.81
CA VAL A 692 -19.34 -4.46 -13.10
C VAL A 692 -18.39 -5.65 -13.18
N ASP A 693 -18.57 -6.54 -14.16
CA ASP A 693 -17.64 -7.65 -14.41
C ASP A 693 -16.40 -7.22 -15.24
N VAL A 694 -15.51 -8.17 -15.51
CA VAL A 694 -14.31 -7.98 -16.35
C VAL A 694 -14.57 -7.60 -17.82
N THR A 695 -15.82 -7.53 -18.25
CA THR A 695 -16.17 -7.03 -19.59
C THR A 695 -16.69 -5.59 -19.52
N GLY A 696 -16.98 -5.09 -18.32
CA GLY A 696 -17.56 -3.78 -18.10
C GLY A 696 -19.01 -3.66 -18.59
N ILE A 697 -19.66 -4.78 -18.95
CA ILE A 697 -21.06 -4.81 -19.42
C ILE A 697 -21.98 -5.64 -18.53
N GLY A 698 -21.45 -6.58 -17.75
CA GLY A 698 -22.23 -7.35 -16.76
C GLY A 698 -22.25 -6.68 -15.40
N VAL A 699 -23.34 -6.86 -14.64
CA VAL A 699 -23.46 -6.37 -13.25
C VAL A 699 -22.79 -7.37 -12.31
N LEU A 700 -21.90 -6.86 -11.45
CA LEU A 700 -21.27 -7.59 -10.36
C LEU A 700 -21.13 -6.67 -9.13
N GLY A 701 -22.27 -6.11 -8.71
CA GLY A 701 -22.33 -4.99 -7.77
C GLY A 701 -21.67 -5.22 -6.42
N ASN A 702 -21.12 -4.15 -5.86
CA ASN A 702 -20.73 -4.10 -4.45
C ASN A 702 -21.94 -3.75 -3.55
N GLY A 703 -21.73 -3.75 -2.23
CA GLY A 703 -22.63 -3.09 -1.29
C GLY A 703 -23.84 -3.88 -0.80
N GLN A 704 -23.81 -5.21 -0.92
CA GLN A 704 -24.93 -6.07 -0.52
C GLN A 704 -25.25 -6.02 1.00
N MET A 705 -24.45 -5.31 1.80
CA MET A 705 -24.67 -5.05 3.23
C MET A 705 -24.48 -3.55 3.58
N TYR A 706 -25.08 -3.12 4.70
CA TYR A 706 -24.82 -1.83 5.37
C TYR A 706 -25.12 -0.53 4.59
N ALA A 707 -25.98 -0.56 3.57
CA ALA A 707 -26.27 0.62 2.74
C ALA A 707 -25.01 1.18 2.03
N SER A 708 -24.06 0.31 1.73
CA SER A 708 -22.84 0.60 0.98
C SER A 708 -23.05 0.45 -0.54
N GLY A 709 -22.24 1.13 -1.34
CA GLY A 709 -22.38 1.24 -2.79
C GLY A 709 -21.06 1.10 -3.57
N GLY A 710 -20.87 1.97 -4.56
CA GLY A 710 -19.67 1.99 -5.39
C GLY A 710 -18.51 2.71 -4.70
N VAL A 711 -18.48 4.03 -4.81
CA VAL A 711 -17.47 4.90 -4.19
C VAL A 711 -18.12 5.77 -3.11
N TYR A 712 -17.57 5.79 -1.90
CA TYR A 712 -18.10 6.57 -0.78
C TYR A 712 -17.04 7.48 -0.17
N ILE A 713 -17.33 8.78 -0.06
CA ILE A 713 -16.49 9.80 0.59
C ILE A 713 -17.20 10.35 1.83
N THR A 714 -16.59 10.25 3.01
CA THR A 714 -17.25 10.65 4.25
C THR A 714 -16.31 11.09 5.38
N ASN A 715 -16.89 11.48 6.52
CA ASN A 715 -16.20 11.78 7.77
C ASN A 715 -15.07 12.82 7.64
N GLY A 716 -15.24 13.83 6.78
CA GLY A 716 -14.26 14.91 6.60
C GLY A 716 -13.24 14.70 5.47
N ALA A 717 -13.35 13.62 4.70
CA ALA A 717 -12.52 13.39 3.53
C ALA A 717 -12.77 14.47 2.46
N SER A 718 -11.72 15.19 2.06
CA SER A 718 -11.83 16.40 1.23
C SER A 718 -10.75 16.48 0.17
N ASN A 719 -10.96 17.26 -0.89
CA ASN A 719 -9.97 17.42 -1.97
C ASN A 719 -9.54 16.09 -2.65
N ASN A 720 -10.46 15.13 -2.77
CA ASN A 720 -10.23 13.88 -3.50
C ASN A 720 -10.85 13.95 -4.90
N LEU A 721 -10.26 13.22 -5.84
CA LEU A 721 -10.69 13.17 -7.24
C LEU A 721 -11.20 11.77 -7.60
N ILE A 722 -12.43 11.70 -8.10
CA ILE A 722 -13.00 10.48 -8.68
C ILE A 722 -13.10 10.69 -10.20
N GLY A 723 -12.21 10.05 -10.93
CA GLY A 723 -12.08 10.08 -12.39
C GLY A 723 -10.93 10.95 -12.87
N THR A 724 -11.11 11.64 -13.99
CA THR A 724 -10.00 12.31 -14.70
C THR A 724 -9.57 13.63 -14.08
N ASN A 725 -8.26 13.92 -14.14
CA ASN A 725 -7.69 15.20 -13.72
C ASN A 725 -7.85 16.30 -14.78
N SER A 726 -8.29 15.95 -15.99
CA SER A 726 -8.48 16.87 -17.13
C SER A 726 -7.23 17.63 -17.56
N ASP A 727 -6.05 17.04 -17.43
CA ASP A 727 -4.82 17.66 -17.90
C ASP A 727 -4.63 17.53 -19.43
N GLY A 728 -5.57 16.86 -20.11
CA GLY A 728 -5.57 16.61 -21.55
C GLY A 728 -4.73 15.40 -21.96
N VAL A 729 -4.28 14.59 -20.99
CA VAL A 729 -3.46 13.40 -21.19
C VAL A 729 -4.20 12.18 -20.66
N ASN A 730 -4.57 11.26 -21.55
CA ASN A 730 -5.18 9.98 -21.19
C ASN A 730 -6.50 10.06 -20.39
N ASP A 731 -7.20 11.19 -20.37
CA ASP A 731 -8.48 11.37 -19.66
C ASP A 731 -9.52 10.25 -19.92
N ALA A 732 -9.56 9.71 -21.16
CA ALA A 732 -10.44 8.59 -21.50
C ALA A 732 -10.06 7.26 -20.80
N ALA A 733 -8.77 7.05 -20.49
CA ALA A 733 -8.29 5.90 -19.73
C ALA A 733 -8.50 6.06 -18.22
N GLU A 734 -8.48 7.30 -17.72
CA GLU A 734 -8.77 7.70 -16.32
C GLU A 734 -10.25 7.61 -15.95
N ARG A 735 -11.12 7.37 -16.92
CA ARG A 735 -12.56 7.19 -16.70
C ARG A 735 -12.86 5.96 -15.86
N ASN A 736 -13.56 6.17 -14.74
CA ASN A 736 -14.18 5.05 -14.03
C ASN A 736 -15.51 4.65 -14.68
N VAL A 737 -15.86 3.37 -14.55
CA VAL A 737 -17.21 2.84 -14.75
C VAL A 737 -17.73 2.39 -13.38
N ILE A 738 -18.75 3.06 -12.87
CA ILE A 738 -19.26 2.87 -11.50
C ILE A 738 -20.75 2.58 -11.59
N SER A 739 -21.12 1.31 -11.55
CA SER A 739 -22.45 0.85 -11.92
C SER A 739 -22.84 -0.45 -11.24
N GLY A 740 -24.14 -0.76 -11.19
CA GLY A 740 -24.66 -2.04 -10.71
C GLY A 740 -24.53 -2.25 -9.20
N ASN A 741 -24.10 -1.23 -8.44
CA ASN A 741 -23.93 -1.32 -6.99
C ASN A 741 -25.28 -1.28 -6.26
N ALA A 742 -25.33 -1.87 -5.06
CA ALA A 742 -26.58 -2.07 -4.30
C ALA A 742 -27.20 -0.79 -3.72
N TRP A 743 -26.47 0.33 -3.71
CA TRP A 743 -26.92 1.63 -3.20
C TRP A 743 -26.55 2.74 -4.19
N ASP A 744 -25.94 3.83 -3.75
CA ASP A 744 -25.43 4.88 -4.65
C ASP A 744 -24.17 4.40 -5.38
N ASN A 745 -24.02 4.77 -6.65
CA ASN A 745 -22.77 4.49 -7.36
C ASN A 745 -21.64 5.38 -6.82
N VAL A 746 -21.88 6.68 -6.64
CA VAL A 746 -20.96 7.58 -5.92
C VAL A 746 -21.69 8.33 -4.82
N GLN A 747 -21.14 8.35 -3.62
CA GLN A 747 -21.72 8.99 -2.45
C GLN A 747 -20.72 9.94 -1.77
N ILE A 748 -21.17 11.13 -1.37
CA ILE A 748 -20.43 12.08 -0.54
C ILE A 748 -21.32 12.46 0.65
N SER A 749 -20.85 12.25 1.88
CA SER A 749 -21.64 12.55 3.07
C SER A 749 -20.84 13.16 4.22
N GLY A 750 -21.58 13.77 5.16
CA GLY A 750 -21.03 14.28 6.41
C GLY A 750 -20.39 15.66 6.30
N ALA A 751 -20.48 16.44 7.37
CA ALA A 751 -19.85 17.76 7.43
C ALA A 751 -18.33 17.64 7.30
N GLY A 752 -17.72 18.54 6.51
CA GLY A 752 -16.27 18.55 6.28
C GLY A 752 -15.82 17.78 5.04
N SER A 753 -16.68 16.91 4.47
CA SER A 753 -16.37 16.19 3.22
C SER A 753 -16.50 17.09 2.00
N ASN A 754 -15.63 18.10 1.92
CA ASN A 754 -15.75 19.24 1.01
C ASN A 754 -14.72 19.17 -0.13
N ASN A 755 -14.93 19.99 -1.16
CA ASN A 755 -13.95 20.18 -2.25
C ASN A 755 -13.56 18.89 -2.99
N ASN A 756 -14.39 17.84 -2.92
CA ASN A 756 -14.17 16.63 -3.70
C ASN A 756 -14.69 16.83 -5.12
N VAL A 757 -14.04 16.20 -6.09
CA VAL A 757 -14.34 16.33 -7.52
C VAL A 757 -14.71 14.97 -8.08
N ILE A 758 -15.82 14.91 -8.81
CA ILE A 758 -16.25 13.74 -9.59
C ILE A 758 -16.24 14.16 -11.05
N ALA A 759 -15.33 13.64 -11.87
CA ALA A 759 -15.16 14.09 -13.26
C ALA A 759 -14.87 12.94 -14.24
N GLY A 760 -15.47 12.98 -15.42
CA GLY A 760 -15.17 12.09 -16.55
C GLY A 760 -15.64 10.64 -16.41
N ASN A 761 -16.55 10.35 -15.47
CA ASN A 761 -16.98 8.99 -15.15
C ASN A 761 -18.21 8.53 -15.94
N TYR A 762 -18.35 7.22 -16.10
CA TYR A 762 -19.60 6.56 -16.49
C TYR A 762 -20.27 5.99 -15.24
N ILE A 763 -21.42 6.53 -14.88
CA ILE A 763 -22.11 6.27 -13.62
C ILE A 763 -23.52 5.77 -13.90
N GLY A 764 -23.81 4.53 -13.53
CA GLY A 764 -25.07 3.83 -13.80
C GLY A 764 -25.18 3.19 -15.18
N THR A 765 -24.13 3.28 -16.01
CA THR A 765 -24.06 2.70 -17.36
C THR A 765 -23.02 1.60 -17.48
N ASP A 766 -23.03 0.87 -18.59
CA ASP A 766 -21.92 0.00 -18.98
C ASP A 766 -20.68 0.81 -19.39
N SER A 767 -19.58 0.10 -19.67
CA SER A 767 -18.31 0.69 -20.08
C SER A 767 -18.36 1.41 -21.43
N THR A 768 -19.39 1.17 -22.24
CA THR A 768 -19.62 1.91 -23.50
C THR A 768 -20.42 3.20 -23.30
N GLY A 769 -21.09 3.35 -22.15
CA GLY A 769 -21.99 4.46 -21.87
C GLY A 769 -23.31 4.40 -22.65
N MET A 770 -23.64 3.24 -23.22
CA MET A 770 -24.80 3.04 -24.11
C MET A 770 -25.91 2.22 -23.47
N VAL A 771 -25.60 1.41 -22.45
CA VAL A 771 -26.55 0.54 -21.75
C VAL A 771 -26.61 0.93 -20.28
N GLY A 772 -27.81 0.96 -19.71
CA GLY A 772 -28.03 1.23 -18.29
C GLY A 772 -27.87 -0.04 -17.49
N LEU A 773 -26.97 -0.01 -16.50
CA LEU A 773 -26.75 -1.09 -15.54
C LEU A 773 -27.32 -0.75 -14.15
N GLY A 774 -27.66 0.52 -13.91
CA GLY A 774 -28.37 0.98 -12.73
C GLY A 774 -27.51 1.27 -11.50
N ALA A 775 -28.19 1.76 -10.47
CA ALA A 775 -27.76 1.77 -9.06
C ALA A 775 -28.93 1.25 -8.22
N GLY A 776 -28.69 0.86 -6.98
CA GLY A 776 -29.77 0.55 -6.04
C GLY A 776 -30.52 1.79 -5.55
N ALA A 777 -29.85 2.96 -5.50
CA ALA A 777 -30.43 4.24 -5.09
C ALA A 777 -30.20 5.36 -6.12
N SER A 778 -29.04 6.02 -6.11
CA SER A 778 -28.72 7.14 -7.02
C SER A 778 -27.46 6.87 -7.84
N GLY A 779 -27.30 7.55 -8.98
CA GLY A 779 -26.01 7.61 -9.66
C GLY A 779 -24.97 8.31 -8.77
N VAL A 780 -25.27 9.54 -8.38
CA VAL A 780 -24.45 10.33 -7.45
C VAL A 780 -25.32 10.90 -6.33
N ALA A 781 -24.86 10.81 -5.09
CA ALA A 781 -25.53 11.40 -3.92
C ALA A 781 -24.58 12.27 -3.10
N ILE A 782 -24.98 13.50 -2.79
CA ILE A 782 -24.26 14.44 -1.90
C ILE A 782 -25.21 14.83 -0.78
N PHE A 783 -24.95 14.42 0.46
CA PHE A 783 -25.90 14.70 1.53
C PHE A 783 -25.33 14.90 2.94
N GLY A 784 -26.10 15.60 3.78
CA GLY A 784 -25.81 15.70 5.21
C GLY A 784 -24.63 16.60 5.58
N GLY A 785 -24.44 17.71 4.87
CA GLY A 785 -23.48 18.75 5.23
C GLY A 785 -22.29 19.03 4.29
N PRO A 786 -21.91 18.17 3.31
CA PRO A 786 -20.85 18.47 2.34
C PRO A 786 -21.07 19.78 1.57
N GLN A 787 -19.98 20.49 1.27
CA GLN A 787 -19.97 21.77 0.57
C GLN A 787 -18.84 21.85 -0.46
N ASN A 788 -19.02 22.74 -1.44
CA ASN A 788 -18.02 23.06 -2.46
C ASN A 788 -17.51 21.84 -3.26
N ASN A 789 -18.30 20.76 -3.31
CA ASN A 789 -17.96 19.61 -4.15
C ASN A 789 -18.35 19.90 -5.60
N VAL A 790 -17.59 19.33 -6.53
CA VAL A 790 -17.80 19.49 -7.97
C VAL A 790 -18.19 18.15 -8.57
N VAL A 791 -19.31 18.14 -9.31
CA VAL A 791 -19.70 17.03 -10.18
C VAL A 791 -19.62 17.53 -11.61
N GLY A 792 -18.61 17.07 -12.33
CA GLY A 792 -18.31 17.42 -13.71
C GLY A 792 -17.16 18.41 -13.83
N THR A 793 -17.26 19.40 -14.71
CA THR A 793 -16.14 20.30 -15.05
C THR A 793 -15.98 21.48 -14.08
N ASP A 794 -14.88 22.23 -14.20
CA ASP A 794 -14.54 23.38 -13.32
C ASP A 794 -15.20 24.71 -13.73
N GLY A 795 -16.26 24.69 -14.55
CA GLY A 795 -16.95 25.90 -14.99
C GLY A 795 -16.23 26.67 -16.10
N SER A 796 -15.23 26.10 -16.78
CA SER A 796 -14.51 26.78 -17.87
C SER A 796 -15.31 26.93 -19.18
N HIS A 797 -16.52 26.34 -19.32
CA HIS A 797 -17.51 26.51 -20.40
C HIS A 797 -16.99 26.45 -21.87
N GLY A 798 -15.72 26.15 -22.10
CA GLY A 798 -15.08 26.05 -23.40
C GLY A 798 -14.99 24.59 -23.85
N ALA A 799 -14.83 24.38 -25.15
CA ALA A 799 -14.72 23.07 -25.82
C ALA A 799 -13.50 22.21 -25.40
N PHE A 800 -12.92 22.42 -24.22
CA PHE A 800 -11.69 21.82 -23.73
C PHE A 800 -11.88 20.76 -22.64
N ASN A 801 -13.10 20.28 -22.37
CA ASN A 801 -13.21 19.20 -21.41
C ASN A 801 -14.40 18.25 -21.62
N VAL A 802 -14.59 17.76 -22.85
CA VAL A 802 -15.52 16.64 -23.10
C VAL A 802 -15.14 15.41 -22.28
N ASP A 803 -13.86 15.29 -21.89
CA ASP A 803 -13.33 14.12 -21.22
C ASP A 803 -13.60 14.14 -19.70
N ALA A 804 -13.71 15.29 -19.03
CA ALA A 804 -14.23 15.37 -17.64
C ALA A 804 -15.76 15.36 -17.51
N ARG A 805 -16.49 15.19 -18.61
CA ARG A 805 -17.95 15.03 -18.53
C ARG A 805 -18.31 13.71 -17.86
N ASN A 806 -19.08 13.77 -16.77
CA ASN A 806 -19.73 12.55 -16.29
C ASN A 806 -20.96 12.22 -17.15
N ILE A 807 -21.16 10.93 -17.37
CA ILE A 807 -22.41 10.35 -17.88
C ILE A 807 -23.11 9.72 -16.68
N ILE A 808 -24.14 10.38 -16.18
CA ILE A 808 -24.90 9.99 -14.98
C ILE A 808 -26.29 9.53 -15.43
N SER A 809 -26.41 8.26 -15.78
CA SER A 809 -27.53 7.76 -16.58
C SER A 809 -27.86 6.31 -16.28
N GLY A 810 -29.04 5.86 -16.68
CA GLY A 810 -29.45 4.46 -16.54
C GLY A 810 -29.77 4.03 -15.11
N ASN A 811 -29.82 4.96 -14.15
CA ASN A 811 -30.04 4.63 -12.74
C ASN A 811 -31.46 4.12 -12.46
N ALA A 812 -32.40 4.29 -13.40
CA ALA A 812 -33.75 3.70 -13.33
C ALA A 812 -33.79 2.19 -13.64
N ALA A 813 -32.70 1.58 -14.13
CA ALA A 813 -32.69 0.18 -14.57
C ALA A 813 -33.02 -0.80 -13.43
N ASN A 814 -32.59 -0.51 -12.21
CA ASN A 814 -32.71 -1.41 -11.05
C ASN A 814 -33.39 -0.77 -9.82
N SER A 815 -33.79 0.50 -9.89
CA SER A 815 -34.42 1.21 -8.75
C SER A 815 -35.56 2.11 -9.20
N VAL A 816 -36.70 2.00 -8.53
CA VAL A 816 -37.86 2.89 -8.72
C VAL A 816 -37.57 4.33 -8.27
N ASN A 817 -36.52 4.53 -7.48
CA ASN A 817 -36.04 5.82 -7.01
C ASN A 817 -34.68 6.19 -7.64
N GLY A 818 -34.33 5.60 -8.78
CA GLY A 818 -33.06 5.77 -9.51
C GLY A 818 -32.74 7.19 -9.96
N VAL A 819 -32.44 8.10 -9.02
CA VAL A 819 -32.08 9.50 -9.31
C VAL A 819 -30.70 9.54 -9.96
N GLY A 820 -30.52 10.40 -10.97
CA GLY A 820 -29.20 10.63 -11.56
C GLY A 820 -28.25 11.23 -10.54
N LEU A 821 -28.55 12.45 -10.09
CA LEU A 821 -27.79 13.16 -9.06
C LEU A 821 -28.72 13.71 -7.96
N TYR A 822 -28.44 13.37 -6.71
CA TYR A 822 -29.20 13.78 -5.53
C TYR A 822 -28.35 14.66 -4.61
N ILE A 823 -28.80 15.88 -4.30
CA ILE A 823 -28.14 16.81 -3.38
C ILE A 823 -29.10 17.14 -2.24
N SER A 824 -28.74 16.83 -0.99
CA SER A 824 -29.66 16.96 0.15
C SER A 824 -28.98 17.36 1.46
N GLY A 825 -29.32 18.51 2.05
CA GLY A 825 -28.63 18.93 3.28
C GLY A 825 -27.26 19.57 3.02
N SER A 826 -26.99 20.01 1.79
CA SER A 826 -25.68 20.44 1.30
C SER A 826 -25.77 21.77 0.55
N ALA A 827 -24.67 22.53 0.56
CA ALA A 827 -24.65 23.89 0.02
C ALA A 827 -23.41 24.16 -0.84
N ALA A 828 -23.50 25.15 -1.72
CA ALA A 828 -22.39 25.63 -2.54
C ALA A 828 -21.72 24.55 -3.43
N ASN A 829 -22.40 23.44 -3.73
CA ASN A 829 -21.87 22.43 -4.65
C ASN A 829 -22.09 22.87 -6.10
N ILE A 830 -21.19 22.43 -6.98
CA ILE A 830 -21.20 22.76 -8.40
C ILE A 830 -21.51 21.47 -9.18
N VAL A 831 -22.49 21.55 -10.06
CA VAL A 831 -22.86 20.52 -11.03
C VAL A 831 -22.67 21.12 -12.40
N ASP A 832 -21.60 20.75 -13.09
CA ASP A 832 -21.20 21.42 -14.32
C ASP A 832 -20.88 20.45 -15.48
N GLY A 833 -21.39 20.73 -16.67
CA GLY A 833 -20.95 20.02 -17.89
C GLY A 833 -21.36 18.55 -18.05
N ASN A 834 -22.26 18.01 -17.22
CA ASN A 834 -22.63 16.58 -17.20
C ASN A 834 -23.70 16.21 -18.23
N TYR A 835 -23.76 14.92 -18.63
CA TYR A 835 -24.96 14.33 -19.23
C TYR A 835 -25.72 13.52 -18.19
N ILE A 836 -26.98 13.90 -17.96
CA ILE A 836 -27.84 13.32 -16.94
C ILE A 836 -29.11 12.78 -17.61
N GLY A 837 -29.17 11.46 -17.75
CA GLY A 837 -30.29 10.73 -18.39
C GLY A 837 -30.10 10.47 -19.89
N LEU A 838 -28.91 10.74 -20.45
CA LEU A 838 -28.54 10.40 -21.83
C LEU A 838 -27.42 9.36 -21.89
N ASN A 839 -27.32 8.68 -23.03
CA ASN A 839 -26.14 7.88 -23.35
C ASN A 839 -24.89 8.76 -23.58
N ALA A 840 -23.71 8.14 -23.64
CA ALA A 840 -22.44 8.84 -23.83
C ALA A 840 -22.34 9.65 -25.14
N SER A 841 -23.10 9.28 -26.18
CA SER A 841 -23.17 10.07 -27.43
C SER A 841 -23.99 11.36 -27.29
N GLY A 842 -24.75 11.54 -26.20
CA GLY A 842 -25.60 12.70 -25.97
C GLY A 842 -26.81 12.79 -26.91
N THR A 843 -27.15 11.70 -27.60
CA THR A 843 -28.23 11.69 -28.62
C THR A 843 -29.40 10.78 -28.27
N GLY A 844 -29.22 9.83 -27.35
CA GLY A 844 -30.24 8.88 -26.93
C GLY A 844 -30.55 8.97 -25.44
N ALA A 845 -31.79 8.66 -25.06
CA ALA A 845 -32.18 8.60 -23.65
C ALA A 845 -31.63 7.33 -23.00
N LEU A 846 -31.10 7.47 -21.79
CA LEU A 846 -30.74 6.39 -20.89
C LEU A 846 -31.19 6.79 -19.48
N ALA A 847 -32.47 6.51 -19.22
CA ALA A 847 -33.23 7.23 -18.21
C ALA A 847 -32.73 7.02 -16.76
N ASN A 848 -32.70 8.13 -16.03
CA ASN A 848 -32.90 8.12 -14.57
C ASN A 848 -34.38 8.38 -14.26
N THR A 849 -34.81 8.17 -13.02
CA THR A 849 -36.18 8.47 -12.58
C THR A 849 -36.39 9.98 -12.48
N ILE A 850 -35.48 10.65 -11.78
CA ILE A 850 -35.30 12.10 -11.79
C ILE A 850 -33.88 12.35 -12.27
N GLY A 851 -33.66 13.35 -13.13
CA GLY A 851 -32.30 13.69 -13.56
C GLY A 851 -31.46 14.22 -12.40
N LEU A 852 -31.83 15.39 -11.88
CA LEU A 852 -31.19 16.05 -10.74
C LEU A 852 -32.23 16.45 -9.70
N TRP A 853 -32.01 16.10 -8.44
CA TRP A 853 -32.87 16.49 -7.33
C TRP A 853 -32.09 17.20 -6.23
N ILE A 854 -32.45 18.46 -5.95
CA ILE A 854 -31.94 19.27 -4.84
C ILE A 854 -33.02 19.35 -3.77
N ALA A 855 -32.80 18.73 -2.61
CA ALA A 855 -33.76 18.66 -1.53
C ALA A 855 -33.21 19.27 -0.23
N ASN A 856 -34.11 19.79 0.61
CA ASN A 856 -33.75 20.24 1.95
C ASN A 856 -33.64 19.06 2.92
N TYR A 857 -32.52 19.01 3.63
CA TYR A 857 -32.37 18.22 4.85
C TYR A 857 -31.69 19.10 5.90
N GLN A 858 -32.26 19.20 7.11
CA GLN A 858 -31.76 20.04 8.21
C GLN A 858 -31.51 21.53 7.83
N GLY A 859 -32.32 22.10 6.93
CA GLY A 859 -32.28 23.53 6.60
C GLY A 859 -31.16 23.95 5.64
N ARG A 860 -30.43 23.01 5.02
CA ARG A 860 -29.29 23.28 4.13
C ARG A 860 -29.55 22.72 2.73
N ALA A 861 -29.84 23.58 1.76
CA ALA A 861 -29.99 23.20 0.35
C ALA A 861 -29.85 24.46 -0.51
N SER A 862 -28.72 25.14 -0.35
CA SER A 862 -28.56 26.50 -0.84
C SER A 862 -27.27 26.77 -1.57
N LEU A 863 -27.27 27.80 -2.41
CA LEU A 863 -26.10 28.24 -3.17
C LEU A 863 -25.53 27.17 -4.12
N ASN A 864 -26.25 26.08 -4.39
CA ASN A 864 -25.80 25.08 -5.35
C ASN A 864 -25.92 25.66 -6.77
N GLN A 865 -24.92 25.35 -7.59
CA GLN A 865 -24.77 25.87 -8.94
C GLN A 865 -24.91 24.72 -9.94
N VAL A 866 -25.94 24.78 -10.78
CA VAL A 866 -26.20 23.81 -11.85
C VAL A 866 -25.97 24.49 -13.18
N GLN A 867 -24.86 24.19 -13.84
CA GLN A 867 -24.36 24.92 -15.00
C GLN A 867 -23.97 24.00 -16.16
N GLY A 868 -24.17 24.43 -17.41
CA GLY A 868 -23.62 23.71 -18.58
C GLY A 868 -24.04 22.24 -18.78
N ASN A 869 -25.05 21.73 -18.07
CA ASN A 869 -25.42 20.32 -18.11
C ASN A 869 -26.43 20.04 -19.22
N VAL A 870 -26.49 18.78 -19.67
CA VAL A 870 -27.60 18.24 -20.47
C VAL A 870 -28.43 17.32 -19.60
N ILE A 871 -29.64 17.74 -19.24
CA ILE A 871 -30.54 17.03 -18.32
C ILE A 871 -31.80 16.60 -19.09
N SER A 872 -31.74 15.42 -19.68
CA SER A 872 -32.71 14.98 -20.70
C SER A 872 -32.92 13.47 -20.62
N GLY A 873 -33.99 12.97 -21.25
CA GLY A 873 -34.25 11.53 -21.37
C GLY A 873 -34.64 10.82 -20.06
N ASN A 874 -34.89 11.56 -18.99
CA ASN A 874 -35.31 10.99 -17.70
C ASN A 874 -36.78 10.54 -17.74
N SER A 875 -37.13 9.50 -16.99
CA SER A 875 -38.49 8.95 -16.94
C SER A 875 -39.45 9.74 -16.06
N GLY A 876 -38.96 10.79 -15.39
CA GLY A 876 -39.72 11.74 -14.60
C GLY A 876 -39.24 13.17 -14.84
N VAL A 877 -39.04 13.95 -13.78
CA VAL A 877 -38.60 15.35 -13.85
C VAL A 877 -37.13 15.42 -14.29
N GLY A 878 -36.79 16.43 -15.10
CA GLY A 878 -35.39 16.74 -15.43
C GLY A 878 -34.62 17.22 -14.20
N LEU A 879 -34.99 18.39 -13.68
CA LEU A 879 -34.40 18.99 -12.47
C LEU A 879 -35.49 19.37 -11.47
N GLU A 880 -35.36 18.93 -10.22
CA GLU A 880 -36.28 19.23 -9.11
C GLU A 880 -35.58 19.96 -7.96
N ILE A 881 -36.20 21.02 -7.42
CA ILE A 881 -35.74 21.74 -6.22
C ILE A 881 -36.86 21.79 -5.18
N THR A 882 -36.68 21.09 -4.05
CA THR A 882 -37.64 20.98 -2.96
C THR A 882 -37.10 21.65 -1.69
N SER A 883 -37.76 22.70 -1.21
CA SER A 883 -37.35 23.46 -0.01
C SER A 883 -35.91 24.03 -0.05
N GLY A 884 -35.36 24.25 -1.24
CA GLY A 884 -34.01 24.79 -1.46
C GLY A 884 -34.01 26.31 -1.67
N SER A 885 -32.91 26.98 -1.34
CA SER A 885 -32.81 28.44 -1.47
C SER A 885 -31.56 28.95 -2.16
N GLN A 886 -31.67 30.04 -2.94
CA GLN A 886 -30.50 30.67 -3.60
C GLN A 886 -29.69 29.72 -4.50
N ASN A 887 -30.30 28.67 -5.04
CA ASN A 887 -29.66 27.81 -6.03
C ASN A 887 -29.75 28.47 -7.41
N VAL A 888 -28.75 28.22 -8.26
CA VAL A 888 -28.65 28.79 -9.61
C VAL A 888 -28.68 27.67 -10.63
N VAL A 889 -29.59 27.76 -11.61
CA VAL A 889 -29.66 26.88 -12.77
C VAL A 889 -29.44 27.73 -14.01
N ALA A 890 -28.28 27.64 -14.66
CA ALA A 890 -27.88 28.50 -15.78
C ALA A 890 -27.15 27.74 -16.89
N GLY A 891 -27.30 28.11 -18.16
CA GLY A 891 -26.54 27.52 -19.27
C GLY A 891 -26.83 26.04 -19.56
N ASN A 892 -27.93 25.47 -19.05
CA ASN A 892 -28.25 24.05 -19.19
C ASN A 892 -29.16 23.76 -20.40
N TYR A 893 -29.05 22.55 -20.94
CA TYR A 893 -29.88 21.97 -22.00
C TYR A 893 -30.81 20.93 -21.38
N ILE A 894 -32.10 21.24 -21.27
CA ILE A 894 -33.07 20.42 -20.53
C ILE A 894 -34.18 19.93 -21.46
N GLY A 895 -34.21 18.61 -21.69
CA GLY A 895 -35.17 17.92 -22.59
C GLY A 895 -34.76 17.86 -24.07
N THR A 896 -33.51 18.22 -24.39
CA THR A 896 -32.92 18.16 -25.74
C THR A 896 -31.68 17.25 -25.78
N ASN A 897 -31.21 16.91 -26.98
CA ASN A 897 -29.90 16.30 -27.16
C ASN A 897 -28.78 17.30 -26.79
N ALA A 898 -27.54 16.80 -26.67
CA ALA A 898 -26.41 17.64 -26.25
C ALA A 898 -26.08 18.81 -27.21
N ALA A 899 -26.51 18.73 -28.47
CA ALA A 899 -26.37 19.81 -29.44
C ALA A 899 -27.50 20.87 -29.35
N GLY A 900 -28.55 20.62 -28.56
CA GLY A 900 -29.76 21.44 -28.51
C GLY A 900 -30.60 21.43 -29.79
N THR A 901 -30.37 20.49 -30.71
CA THR A 901 -30.98 20.44 -32.04
C THR A 901 -32.15 19.47 -32.16
N ALA A 902 -32.28 18.51 -31.25
CA ALA A 902 -33.35 17.51 -31.26
C ALA A 902 -33.92 17.27 -29.86
N ALA A 903 -35.19 16.89 -29.78
CA ALA A 903 -35.83 16.57 -28.51
C ALA A 903 -35.38 15.19 -27.99
N VAL A 904 -34.99 15.15 -26.72
CA VAL A 904 -34.77 13.94 -25.92
C VAL A 904 -35.50 14.19 -24.60
N GLY A 905 -36.81 14.42 -24.68
CA GLY A 905 -37.59 14.98 -23.58
C GLY A 905 -37.56 14.17 -22.29
N ASN A 906 -37.51 14.86 -21.15
CA ASN A 906 -37.89 14.27 -19.87
C ASN A 906 -39.39 13.94 -19.90
N ALA A 907 -39.79 12.83 -19.26
CA ALA A 907 -41.19 12.41 -19.27
C ALA A 907 -42.09 13.24 -18.34
N GLY A 908 -41.50 13.95 -17.37
CA GLY A 908 -42.17 14.94 -16.52
C GLY A 908 -41.80 16.38 -16.92
N ASN A 909 -41.75 17.25 -15.92
CA ASN A 909 -41.37 18.65 -16.10
C ASN A 909 -39.87 18.78 -16.44
N GLY A 910 -39.49 19.82 -17.18
CA GLY A 910 -38.08 20.15 -17.40
C GLY A 910 -37.41 20.57 -16.10
N VAL A 911 -37.92 21.65 -15.50
CA VAL A 911 -37.51 22.17 -14.19
C VAL A 911 -38.74 22.25 -13.28
N GLN A 912 -38.65 21.75 -12.06
CA GLN A 912 -39.70 21.79 -11.04
C GLN A 912 -39.18 22.46 -9.77
N ILE A 913 -39.87 23.50 -9.31
CA ILE A 913 -39.58 24.20 -8.05
C ILE A 913 -40.77 23.98 -7.10
N ASP A 914 -40.54 23.21 -6.04
CA ASP A 914 -41.58 22.79 -5.11
C ASP A 914 -41.66 23.62 -3.83
N THR A 915 -42.74 23.41 -3.06
CA THR A 915 -43.10 24.18 -1.87
C THR A 915 -41.93 24.30 -0.87
N GLY A 916 -41.79 25.49 -0.28
CA GLY A 916 -40.71 25.82 0.66
C GLY A 916 -39.43 26.34 -0.01
N SER A 917 -39.31 26.24 -1.34
CA SER A 917 -38.16 26.78 -2.08
C SER A 917 -38.24 28.30 -2.21
N SER A 918 -37.11 29.02 -2.06
CA SER A 918 -37.08 30.49 -2.12
C SER A 918 -35.80 31.08 -2.71
N GLY A 919 -35.89 32.17 -3.46
CA GLY A 919 -34.69 32.89 -3.94
C GLY A 919 -33.84 32.14 -4.97
N ASN A 920 -34.33 31.05 -5.57
CA ASN A 920 -33.63 30.34 -6.65
C ASN A 920 -33.65 31.14 -7.97
N THR A 921 -32.64 30.93 -8.81
CA THR A 921 -32.47 31.60 -10.11
C THR A 921 -32.48 30.58 -11.24
N ILE A 922 -33.35 30.77 -12.24
CA ILE A 922 -33.38 29.97 -13.47
C ILE A 922 -33.05 30.87 -14.66
N GLY A 923 -31.96 30.55 -15.38
CA GLY A 923 -31.45 31.19 -16.60
C GLY A 923 -30.36 32.24 -16.39
N GLY A 924 -29.89 32.44 -15.14
CA GLY A 924 -28.82 33.38 -14.79
C GLY A 924 -29.15 34.86 -15.07
N THR A 925 -28.19 35.75 -14.74
CA THR A 925 -28.31 37.21 -14.94
C THR A 925 -27.26 37.77 -15.92
N ALA A 926 -26.28 36.96 -16.32
CA ALA A 926 -25.24 37.33 -17.29
C ALA A 926 -25.62 36.93 -18.72
N ILE A 927 -25.12 37.66 -19.72
CA ILE A 927 -25.31 37.33 -21.15
C ILE A 927 -24.69 35.96 -21.43
N GLY A 928 -25.47 35.03 -21.99
CA GLY A 928 -25.04 33.66 -22.27
C GLY A 928 -25.29 32.64 -21.14
N ALA A 929 -25.90 33.06 -20.03
CA ALA A 929 -26.29 32.17 -18.93
C ALA A 929 -27.67 31.49 -19.14
N ASP A 930 -28.29 31.69 -20.30
CA ASP A 930 -29.63 31.20 -20.63
C ASP A 930 -29.70 29.67 -20.60
N ASN A 931 -30.80 29.12 -20.09
CA ASN A 931 -31.09 27.69 -20.26
C ASN A 931 -31.86 27.44 -21.58
N LEU A 932 -31.56 26.34 -22.26
CA LEU A 932 -32.39 25.78 -23.32
C LEU A 932 -33.32 24.72 -22.72
N ILE A 933 -34.59 25.07 -22.49
CA ILE A 933 -35.60 24.16 -21.93
C ILE A 933 -36.64 23.86 -23.01
N SER A 934 -36.62 22.64 -23.57
CA SER A 934 -37.52 22.25 -24.67
C SER A 934 -37.69 20.73 -24.74
N GLY A 935 -38.71 20.25 -25.46
CA GLY A 935 -38.90 18.83 -25.73
C GLY A 935 -39.42 17.96 -24.56
N ASN A 936 -39.56 18.52 -23.35
CA ASN A 936 -40.15 17.82 -22.19
C ASN A 936 -41.63 17.47 -22.43
N ARG A 937 -42.13 16.39 -21.81
CA ARG A 937 -43.50 15.90 -22.03
C ARG A 937 -44.56 16.58 -21.16
N SER A 938 -44.14 17.34 -20.14
CA SER A 938 -44.98 18.20 -19.30
C SER A 938 -44.51 19.66 -19.40
N ASP A 939 -44.63 20.45 -18.34
CA ASP A 939 -44.19 21.84 -18.31
C ASP A 939 -42.67 21.97 -18.50
N GLY A 940 -42.24 23.03 -19.21
CA GLY A 940 -40.82 23.37 -19.29
C GLY A 940 -40.29 23.77 -17.91
N VAL A 941 -40.99 24.69 -17.25
CA VAL A 941 -40.72 25.13 -15.87
C VAL A 941 -42.03 25.13 -15.09
N TYR A 942 -42.10 24.35 -14.02
CA TYR A 942 -43.23 24.28 -13.10
C TYR A 942 -42.86 24.90 -11.74
N LEU A 943 -43.76 25.73 -11.22
CA LEU A 943 -43.62 26.40 -9.92
C LEU A 943 -44.81 26.02 -9.03
N ALA A 944 -44.56 25.38 -7.89
CA ALA A 944 -45.63 25.00 -6.97
C ALA A 944 -46.29 26.23 -6.30
N PRO A 945 -47.59 26.15 -5.94
CA PRO A 945 -48.26 27.24 -5.24
C PRO A 945 -47.54 27.65 -3.94
N GLY A 946 -47.31 28.96 -3.76
CA GLY A 946 -46.68 29.49 -2.54
C GLY A 946 -45.15 29.49 -2.53
N THR A 947 -44.47 29.24 -3.66
CA THR A 947 -43.01 29.37 -3.79
C THR A 947 -42.61 30.76 -4.28
N PRO A 948 -42.07 31.67 -3.44
CA PRO A 948 -41.47 32.91 -3.92
C PRO A 948 -40.14 32.60 -4.63
N VAL A 949 -40.19 32.44 -5.95
CA VAL A 949 -38.98 32.35 -6.78
C VAL A 949 -38.30 33.72 -6.82
N GLY A 950 -36.99 33.77 -6.60
CA GLY A 950 -36.25 35.03 -6.57
C GLY A 950 -36.22 35.71 -7.94
N THR A 951 -35.88 34.97 -9.00
CA THR A 951 -35.79 35.49 -10.38
C THR A 951 -35.91 34.35 -11.41
N VAL A 952 -36.77 34.51 -12.42
CA VAL A 952 -36.81 33.70 -13.64
C VAL A 952 -36.51 34.62 -14.82
N THR A 953 -35.35 34.47 -15.45
CA THR A 953 -34.85 35.32 -16.54
C THR A 953 -34.20 34.45 -17.61
N GLY A 954 -34.03 34.94 -18.85
CA GLY A 954 -33.14 34.25 -19.81
C GLY A 954 -33.56 32.85 -20.25
N ILE A 955 -34.85 32.60 -20.49
CA ILE A 955 -35.29 31.34 -21.13
C ILE A 955 -35.17 31.54 -22.64
N GLY A 956 -34.30 30.78 -23.31
CA GLY A 956 -34.12 30.83 -24.76
C GLY A 956 -35.44 30.55 -25.52
N PRO A 957 -35.55 30.96 -26.80
CA PRO A 957 -36.80 30.83 -27.55
C PRO A 957 -37.27 29.37 -27.56
N THR A 958 -38.45 29.14 -27.03
CA THR A 958 -39.18 27.88 -27.16
C THR A 958 -39.27 27.58 -28.64
N VAL A 959 -38.59 26.53 -29.12
CA VAL A 959 -38.85 26.03 -30.47
C VAL A 959 -40.31 25.56 -30.46
N THR A 960 -41.16 26.32 -31.14
CA THR A 960 -42.61 26.16 -31.21
C THR A 960 -43.00 24.71 -31.46
N PRO A 961 -44.04 24.18 -30.79
CA PRO A 961 -44.60 22.88 -31.12
C PRO A 961 -45.01 22.86 -32.60
N ARG A 962 -44.74 21.73 -33.26
CA ARG A 962 -45.40 21.38 -34.51
C ARG A 962 -46.92 21.50 -34.30
N THR A 963 -47.56 22.25 -35.18
CA THR A 963 -48.99 22.57 -35.24
C THR A 963 -49.93 21.41 -34.87
N PRO A 964 -50.96 21.63 -34.03
CA PRO A 964 -52.11 20.74 -33.96
C PRO A 964 -53.04 21.03 -35.14
N TRP A 965 -53.28 20.05 -36.00
CA TRP A 965 -54.36 20.10 -36.99
C TRP A 965 -55.70 19.79 -36.30
N GLY A 966 -56.67 20.71 -36.39
CA GLY A 966 -58.07 20.48 -36.04
C GLY A 966 -58.81 21.68 -35.42
N ALA A 967 -59.39 22.54 -36.25
CA ALA A 967 -60.09 23.84 -36.02
C ALA A 967 -61.46 23.79 -35.25
N PRO A 968 -62.28 24.88 -35.13
CA PRO A 968 -62.03 26.33 -34.89
C PRO A 968 -62.98 27.02 -33.83
N THR A 969 -62.74 28.33 -33.62
CA THR A 969 -63.58 29.42 -33.00
C THR A 969 -63.36 29.66 -31.49
N ALA A 970 -63.20 30.86 -30.93
CA ALA A 970 -63.61 32.21 -31.33
C ALA A 970 -62.69 33.34 -30.76
N ARG A 971 -62.93 34.56 -31.28
CA ARG A 971 -62.31 35.89 -31.09
C ARG A 971 -62.22 36.36 -29.61
N TRP A 972 -61.37 37.29 -29.18
CA TRP A 972 -61.51 38.77 -29.32
C TRP A 972 -60.21 39.56 -28.99
N TRP A 973 -60.17 40.79 -29.53
CA TRP A 973 -59.09 41.79 -29.60
C TRP A 973 -58.76 42.55 -28.30
N ALA A 974 -57.51 43.07 -28.24
CA ALA A 974 -57.09 44.47 -27.98
C ALA A 974 -55.82 44.50 -27.10
N ALA A 975 -54.82 45.38 -27.23
CA ALA A 975 -54.37 46.33 -28.24
C ALA A 975 -52.92 46.70 -27.83
N SER A 976 -52.00 46.84 -28.79
CA SER A 976 -50.73 47.57 -28.59
C SER A 976 -51.00 49.09 -28.66
N PRO A 977 -50.05 49.98 -28.26
CA PRO A 977 -49.01 50.35 -29.24
C PRO A 977 -47.64 50.80 -28.71
N SER A 978 -46.64 50.56 -29.58
CA SER A 978 -45.44 51.38 -29.88
C SER A 978 -44.21 51.21 -28.96
N LEU A 979 -42.95 51.22 -29.42
CA LEU A 979 -42.36 51.69 -30.68
C LEU A 979 -40.98 51.03 -30.92
N ARG A 980 -40.61 50.94 -32.20
CA ARG A 980 -39.39 50.38 -32.82
C ARG A 980 -38.07 51.09 -32.45
N ALA A 981 -36.97 50.33 -32.45
CA ALA A 981 -35.67 50.56 -33.11
C ALA A 981 -34.71 49.43 -32.66
N SER A 982 -33.73 48.89 -33.37
CA SER A 982 -33.23 48.96 -34.75
C SER A 982 -32.24 47.77 -34.85
N ARG A 983 -32.40 46.91 -35.87
CA ARG A 983 -31.46 45.84 -36.21
C ARG A 983 -30.40 46.43 -37.14
N ASP A 984 -29.14 46.43 -36.73
CA ASP A 984 -28.01 46.46 -37.66
C ASP A 984 -27.18 45.17 -37.48
N ARG A 985 -27.11 44.42 -38.59
CA ARG A 985 -26.24 43.26 -38.78
C ARG A 985 -24.96 43.75 -39.45
N LEU A 986 -23.82 43.53 -38.81
CA LEU A 986 -22.51 43.54 -39.46
C LEU A 986 -22.16 42.09 -39.86
N SER A 987 -22.18 41.82 -41.16
CA SER A 987 -21.65 40.60 -41.78
C SER A 987 -20.18 40.81 -42.17
N ALA A 988 -19.32 39.90 -41.75
CA ALA A 988 -17.90 39.87 -42.07
C ALA A 988 -17.63 39.61 -43.56
N SER A 989 -16.70 40.38 -44.14
CA SER A 989 -16.13 40.16 -45.47
C SER A 989 -14.94 39.19 -45.39
N ARG A 990 -15.00 38.08 -46.13
CA ARG A 990 -13.83 37.30 -46.56
C ARG A 990 -13.47 37.71 -47.98
N ALA A 991 -12.20 38.03 -48.22
CA ALA A 991 -11.62 38.19 -49.55
C ALA A 991 -10.38 37.29 -49.64
N VAL A 992 -10.40 36.28 -50.52
CA VAL A 992 -9.21 35.74 -51.20
C VAL A 992 -9.64 35.33 -52.61
N ARG A 993 -8.86 35.77 -53.60
CA ARG A 993 -9.07 35.64 -55.06
C ARG A 993 -8.66 34.25 -55.57
N HIS A 994 -9.31 33.84 -56.67
CA HIS A 994 -8.89 32.98 -57.80
C HIS A 994 -7.69 32.04 -57.57
N MET A 995 -7.81 30.72 -57.73
CA MET A 995 -8.29 29.95 -58.90
C MET A 995 -9.14 28.74 -58.52
#